data_AF-A0AAN7SVK2-F1
#
_entry.id   AF-A0AAN7SVK2-F1
#
_cell.length_a   1.000
_cell.length_b   1.000
_cell.length_c   1.000
_cell.angle_alpha   90.00
_cell.angle_beta   90.00
_cell.angle_gamma   90.00
#
_symmetry.space_group_name_H-M   'P 1'
#
loop_
_entity.id
_entity.type
_entity.pdbx_description
1 polymer ?
#
loop_
_entity_poly.entity_id
_entity_poly.type
_entity_poly.pdbx_seq_one_letter_code
_entity_poly.pdbx_strand_id
1 'polypeptide(L)'
;MALQLGRPRMVNVSDCTISAPLDCDLPREPSKTLFRAFTCGDRPSLYRVALLKYQIAQWIHDAMSRGAFNRDFNDLSAIGVLHKHVTDLLANLPSTLQSVAPDTSWDLQIPELRKHRLNAAIIVDAVLLALHRPHAAKYRKSLDEAINAAIRLLNYSQKLFEATEPHHHRTYTLIFYTIDAGISLATLLARFPRDSIDRRSEAIEALTLSVSRLSVLRQRNVAAVAGESVLNKFLEILQPSSPQHSLTTVNGSTHAAGPQQQWIPAQSYGDEVNGVLDEGQPDRLTDENRFWEEVLATDFTSNWLQQFDLGLGGSLLVKLVEVVSARDLTNKHHRNPTAAAMPEYKYTDPVDCAVDIDTDKISGKTAVVTGGASGIGEAYVRAFVSAGAHVCIGDLNTQNGERLSKELPNVKFVKCDVTSWEDQIELFKTAVTFSPSGKLSYVVANAGIFKADTVYDVSASEPSKPDLQVLDVNIVGAMYTIKLALHYFVQQNGTEISPKQEDTALVLIGSGASFLDGPRAPTYAASKWAMRGIMHSLRRTAFYHGSRVNLIAPWYVKTGILSQEQFEGVKQAGVQFAEAEDAGRCLLRICSDSEINGKTFFVCARKWASAGYFDLDIDDYHDNPLLEEIQQEQMWSSPVSLGLFPS
;
A
#
# COMPACT_ATOMS: atom_id res chain seq x y z
N MET A 1 3.61 -23.55 -7.65
CA MET A 1 2.27 -22.96 -7.47
C MET A 1 2.32 -21.58 -6.81
N ALA A 2 2.92 -21.40 -5.62
CA ALA A 2 3.14 -20.06 -5.01
C ALA A 2 3.94 -19.10 -5.92
N LEU A 3 5.04 -19.59 -6.51
CA LEU A 3 5.86 -18.89 -7.51
C LEU A 3 5.15 -18.58 -8.85
N GLN A 4 4.01 -19.21 -9.12
CA GLN A 4 3.24 -19.09 -10.36
C GLN A 4 1.93 -18.32 -10.15
N LEU A 5 1.56 -18.08 -8.88
CA LEU A 5 0.33 -17.41 -8.45
C LEU A 5 0.59 -16.11 -7.67
N GLY A 6 1.84 -15.68 -7.52
CA GLY A 6 2.19 -14.39 -6.91
C GLY A 6 1.68 -14.20 -5.48
N ARG A 7 1.72 -15.25 -4.65
CA ARG A 7 1.39 -15.16 -3.22
C ARG A 7 2.67 -15.22 -2.38
N PRO A 8 2.74 -14.47 -1.26
CA PRO A 8 3.85 -14.55 -0.33
C PRO A 8 3.99 -15.99 0.19
N ARG A 9 5.23 -16.47 0.26
CA ARG A 9 5.55 -17.76 0.90
C ARG A 9 5.21 -17.69 2.40
N MET A 10 4.20 -18.47 2.84
CA MET A 10 3.91 -18.71 4.26
C MET A 10 4.95 -19.62 4.94
N VAL A 11 6.07 -19.93 4.28
CA VAL A 11 7.07 -20.87 4.77
C VAL A 11 8.43 -20.19 4.67
N ASN A 12 9.05 -19.97 5.82
CA ASN A 12 10.44 -19.55 5.89
C ASN A 12 11.31 -20.68 5.30
N VAL A 13 12.17 -20.35 4.33
CA VAL A 13 12.96 -21.36 3.60
C VAL A 13 14.03 -21.98 4.50
N SER A 14 14.46 -21.30 5.57
CA SER A 14 15.28 -21.92 6.62
C SER A 14 14.60 -23.10 7.30
N ASP A 15 13.26 -23.14 7.24
CA ASP A 15 12.43 -24.18 7.85
C ASP A 15 12.05 -25.26 6.81
N CYS A 16 12.41 -25.05 5.53
CA CYS A 16 12.26 -26.04 4.48
C CYS A 16 13.45 -27.02 4.48
N THR A 17 13.29 -28.20 5.08
CA THR A 17 14.25 -29.32 4.95
C THR A 17 14.16 -30.05 3.59
N ILE A 18 13.61 -29.39 2.56
CA ILE A 18 13.30 -30.03 1.27
C ILE A 18 14.59 -30.18 0.46
N SER A 19 14.94 -31.41 0.12
CA SER A 19 16.04 -31.70 -0.82
C SER A 19 15.71 -31.17 -2.21
N ALA A 20 16.72 -30.67 -2.94
CA ALA A 20 16.54 -30.15 -4.29
C ALA A 20 15.78 -31.17 -5.17
N PRO A 21 14.72 -30.76 -5.88
CA PRO A 21 13.95 -31.69 -6.70
C PRO A 21 14.82 -32.29 -7.81
N LEU A 22 14.62 -33.58 -8.08
CA LEU A 22 15.32 -34.28 -9.16
C LEU A 22 14.88 -33.68 -10.51
N ASP A 23 15.84 -33.37 -11.37
CA ASP A 23 15.54 -32.95 -12.75
C ASP A 23 15.17 -34.18 -13.59
N CYS A 24 13.87 -34.43 -13.72
CA CYS A 24 13.29 -35.50 -14.50
C CYS A 24 11.89 -35.10 -14.97
N ASP A 25 11.43 -35.68 -16.09
CA ASP A 25 10.03 -35.54 -16.50
C ASP A 25 9.10 -36.24 -15.49
N LEU A 26 7.92 -35.66 -15.27
CA LEU A 26 6.87 -36.32 -14.50
C LEU A 26 6.27 -37.46 -15.35
N PRO A 27 6.44 -38.74 -14.96
CA PRO A 27 5.88 -39.85 -15.71
C PRO A 27 4.35 -39.85 -15.58
N ARG A 28 3.65 -40.38 -16.59
CA ARG A 28 2.18 -40.51 -16.58
C ARG A 28 1.65 -41.35 -15.41
N GLU A 29 2.44 -42.31 -14.94
CA GLU A 29 2.13 -43.16 -13.77
C GLU A 29 3.27 -43.09 -12.75
N PRO A 30 3.30 -42.06 -11.87
CA PRO A 30 4.36 -41.87 -10.87
C PRO A 30 4.54 -43.03 -9.90
N SER A 31 3.50 -43.84 -9.67
CA SER A 31 3.54 -45.00 -8.78
C SER A 31 4.19 -46.24 -9.41
N LYS A 32 4.45 -46.24 -10.73
CA LYS A 32 4.97 -47.42 -11.46
C LYS A 32 6.25 -47.16 -12.24
N THR A 33 6.72 -45.92 -12.30
CA THR A 33 7.89 -45.53 -13.08
C THR A 33 8.96 -44.97 -12.16
N LEU A 34 10.16 -45.55 -12.20
CA LEU A 34 11.32 -45.00 -11.50
C LEU A 34 11.73 -43.67 -12.14
N PHE A 35 11.89 -42.64 -11.31
CA PHE A 35 12.44 -41.37 -11.74
C PHE A 35 13.92 -41.53 -12.07
N ARG A 36 14.33 -41.03 -13.24
CA ARG A 36 15.73 -41.00 -13.67
C ARG A 36 16.11 -39.56 -13.99
N ALA A 37 17.27 -39.14 -13.52
CA ALA A 37 17.84 -37.83 -13.87
C ALA A 37 18.08 -37.72 -15.38
N PHE A 38 17.83 -36.54 -15.95
CA PHE A 38 18.20 -36.24 -17.33
C PHE A 38 19.71 -36.42 -17.59
N THR A 39 20.03 -36.99 -18.74
CA THR A 39 21.39 -37.19 -19.24
C THR A 39 21.61 -36.48 -20.58
N CYS A 40 22.89 -36.27 -20.93
CA CYS A 40 23.26 -35.60 -22.18
C CYS A 40 22.76 -36.42 -23.39
N GLY A 41 21.83 -35.87 -24.17
CA GLY A 41 21.19 -36.52 -25.32
C GLY A 41 19.69 -36.80 -25.13
N ASP A 42 19.17 -36.69 -23.91
CA ASP A 42 17.74 -36.77 -23.65
C ASP A 42 17.00 -35.53 -24.19
N ARG A 43 15.69 -35.68 -24.44
CA ARG A 43 14.83 -34.55 -24.85
C ARG A 43 14.94 -33.42 -23.81
N PRO A 44 15.20 -32.16 -24.21
CA PRO A 44 15.37 -31.06 -23.26
C PRO A 44 14.17 -30.85 -22.35
N SER A 45 14.44 -30.78 -21.04
CA SER A 45 13.46 -30.46 -20.00
C SER A 45 13.19 -28.96 -19.92
N LEU A 46 11.93 -28.56 -20.03
CA LEU A 46 11.52 -27.18 -19.75
C LEU A 46 11.53 -26.85 -18.24
N TYR A 47 11.57 -27.88 -17.39
CA TYR A 47 11.62 -27.76 -15.93
C TYR A 47 13.00 -27.31 -15.41
N ARG A 48 14.08 -27.51 -16.18
CA ARG A 48 15.44 -27.12 -15.82
C ARG A 48 15.58 -25.62 -15.51
N VAL A 49 14.87 -24.77 -16.25
CA VAL A 49 14.86 -23.31 -15.98
C VAL A 49 14.15 -22.99 -14.66
N ALA A 50 13.17 -23.79 -14.23
CA ALA A 50 12.55 -23.64 -12.92
C ALA A 50 13.49 -24.09 -11.79
N LEU A 51 14.30 -25.14 -12.02
CA LEU A 51 15.35 -25.55 -11.08
C LEU A 51 16.45 -24.50 -10.94
N LEU A 52 16.87 -23.87 -12.05
CA LEU A 52 17.79 -22.73 -12.00
C LEU A 52 17.24 -21.60 -11.12
N LYS A 53 15.96 -21.23 -11.29
CA LYS A 53 15.30 -20.23 -10.43
C LYS A 53 15.34 -20.62 -8.96
N TYR A 54 15.10 -21.89 -8.65
CA TYR A 54 15.15 -22.40 -7.29
C TYR A 54 16.56 -22.30 -6.69
N GLN A 55 17.60 -22.71 -7.43
CA GLN A 55 18.99 -22.60 -6.99
C GLN A 55 19.42 -21.15 -6.76
N ILE A 56 19.05 -20.24 -7.68
CA ILE A 56 19.28 -18.80 -7.54
C ILE A 56 18.56 -18.27 -6.29
N ALA A 57 17.32 -18.68 -6.03
CA ALA A 57 16.56 -18.23 -4.86
C ALA A 57 17.19 -18.68 -3.53
N GLN A 58 17.73 -19.91 -3.47
CA GLN A 58 18.47 -20.40 -2.30
C GLN A 58 19.75 -19.57 -2.07
N TRP A 59 20.49 -19.31 -3.14
CA TRP A 59 21.71 -18.51 -3.08
C TRP A 59 21.45 -17.06 -2.68
N ILE A 60 20.40 -16.43 -3.22
CA ILE A 60 20.00 -15.06 -2.88
C ILE A 60 19.79 -14.95 -1.37
N HIS A 61 19.12 -15.93 -0.77
CA HIS A 61 18.84 -15.94 0.66
C HIS A 61 20.13 -15.98 1.50
N ASP A 62 21.09 -16.84 1.14
CA ASP A 62 22.40 -16.88 1.79
C ASP A 62 23.14 -15.54 1.63
N ALA A 63 23.14 -14.96 0.42
CA ALA A 63 23.74 -13.67 0.15
C ALA A 63 23.10 -12.52 0.94
N MET A 64 21.76 -12.52 1.09
CA MET A 64 21.02 -11.55 1.90
C MET A 64 21.36 -11.67 3.39
N SER A 65 21.44 -12.89 3.92
CA SER A 65 21.78 -13.12 5.33
C SER A 65 23.16 -12.57 5.71
N ARG A 66 24.06 -12.47 4.72
CA ARG A 66 25.40 -11.88 4.85
C ARG A 66 25.43 -10.38 4.58
N GLY A 67 24.30 -9.78 4.22
CA GLY A 67 24.19 -8.35 3.91
C GLY A 67 24.75 -7.95 2.54
N ALA A 68 24.98 -8.88 1.62
CA ALA A 68 25.69 -8.60 0.36
C ALA A 68 25.00 -7.57 -0.56
N PHE A 69 23.69 -7.36 -0.39
CA PHE A 69 22.90 -6.36 -1.14
C PHE A 69 22.83 -5.00 -0.44
N ASN A 70 23.36 -4.87 0.78
CA ASN A 70 23.37 -3.61 1.53
C ASN A 70 24.49 -2.71 1.04
N ARG A 71 24.21 -1.40 0.94
CA ARG A 71 25.19 -0.38 0.51
C ARG A 71 26.44 -0.34 1.40
N ASP A 72 26.29 -0.63 2.69
CA ASP A 72 27.39 -0.61 3.67
C ASP A 72 28.23 -1.90 3.67
N PHE A 73 27.93 -2.85 2.78
CA PHE A 73 28.67 -4.09 2.67
C PHE A 73 30.04 -3.84 2.01
N ASN A 74 31.11 -4.13 2.75
CA ASN A 74 32.46 -3.66 2.42
C ASN A 74 33.41 -4.75 1.87
N ASP A 75 32.89 -5.91 1.46
CA ASP A 75 33.69 -7.05 0.98
C ASP A 75 33.51 -7.29 -0.54
N LEU A 76 34.42 -6.74 -1.34
CA LEU A 76 34.42 -6.93 -2.80
C LEU A 76 34.77 -8.38 -3.20
N SER A 77 35.53 -9.11 -2.39
CA SER A 77 35.87 -10.51 -2.68
C SER A 77 34.63 -11.39 -2.57
N ALA A 78 33.83 -11.19 -1.51
CA ALA A 78 32.54 -11.85 -1.35
C ALA A 78 31.60 -11.53 -2.52
N ILE A 79 31.50 -10.27 -2.96
CA ILE A 79 30.71 -9.90 -4.15
C ILE A 79 31.20 -10.66 -5.41
N GLY A 80 32.52 -10.82 -5.58
CA GLY A 80 33.08 -11.58 -6.69
C GLY A 80 32.76 -13.08 -6.64
N VAL A 81 32.82 -13.70 -5.47
CA VAL A 81 32.42 -15.11 -5.26
C VAL A 81 30.93 -15.30 -5.58
N LEU A 82 30.11 -14.36 -5.11
CA LEU A 82 28.68 -14.30 -5.33
C LEU A 82 28.34 -14.18 -6.82
N HIS A 83 28.96 -13.23 -7.53
CA HIS A 83 28.85 -13.08 -8.98
C HIS A 83 29.22 -14.38 -9.72
N LYS A 84 30.36 -14.97 -9.36
CA LYS A 84 30.86 -16.20 -10.00
C LYS A 84 29.88 -17.36 -9.82
N HIS A 85 29.28 -17.50 -8.64
CA HIS A 85 28.31 -18.57 -8.39
C HIS A 85 27.11 -18.49 -9.35
N VAL A 86 26.50 -17.32 -9.51
CA VAL A 86 25.31 -17.15 -10.36
C VAL A 86 25.65 -17.34 -11.84
N THR A 87 26.81 -16.88 -12.29
CA THR A 87 27.27 -17.08 -13.66
C THR A 87 27.63 -18.55 -13.95
N ASP A 88 28.23 -19.26 -12.99
CA ASP A 88 28.50 -20.69 -13.09
C ASP A 88 27.18 -21.50 -13.19
N LEU A 89 26.11 -21.11 -12.47
CA LEU A 89 24.79 -21.75 -12.60
C LEU A 89 24.22 -21.64 -14.03
N LEU A 90 24.39 -20.49 -14.69
CA LEU A 90 23.98 -20.31 -16.08
C LEU A 90 24.85 -21.13 -17.04
N ALA A 91 26.17 -21.13 -16.83
CA ALA A 91 27.12 -21.85 -17.66
C ALA A 91 26.93 -23.38 -17.58
N ASN A 92 26.49 -23.88 -16.42
CA ASN A 92 26.20 -25.29 -16.19
C ASN A 92 24.87 -25.77 -16.79
N LEU A 93 24.10 -24.89 -17.45
CA LEU A 93 22.94 -25.33 -18.21
C LEU A 93 23.36 -26.16 -19.44
N PRO A 94 22.55 -27.16 -19.84
CA PRO A 94 22.76 -27.88 -21.09
C PRO A 94 22.88 -26.93 -22.29
N SER A 95 23.64 -27.31 -23.31
CA SER A 95 23.84 -26.53 -24.55
C SER A 95 22.52 -26.11 -25.19
N THR A 96 21.47 -26.91 -25.07
CA THR A 96 20.12 -26.63 -25.58
C THR A 96 19.42 -25.48 -24.84
N LEU A 97 19.88 -25.08 -23.65
CA LEU A 97 19.32 -24.00 -22.83
C LEU A 97 20.26 -22.80 -22.63
N GLN A 98 21.45 -22.83 -23.24
CA GLN A 98 22.37 -21.69 -23.21
C GLN A 98 21.85 -20.52 -24.05
N SER A 99 22.15 -19.28 -23.64
CA SER A 99 21.75 -18.08 -24.37
C SER A 99 22.77 -17.66 -25.44
N VAL A 100 24.01 -18.11 -25.31
CA VAL A 100 25.13 -17.86 -26.24
C VAL A 100 25.43 -19.17 -26.96
N ALA A 101 25.41 -19.15 -28.29
CA ALA A 101 25.64 -20.31 -29.16
C ALA A 101 24.85 -21.59 -28.75
N PRO A 102 23.51 -21.53 -28.61
CA PRO A 102 22.72 -22.69 -28.21
C PRO A 102 22.73 -23.81 -29.25
N ASP A 103 22.58 -25.04 -28.76
CA ASP A 103 22.14 -26.15 -29.60
C ASP A 103 20.66 -25.98 -29.96
N THR A 104 20.39 -25.73 -31.24
CA THR A 104 19.05 -25.48 -31.80
C THR A 104 18.41 -26.72 -32.42
N SER A 105 19.04 -27.90 -32.30
CA SER A 105 18.54 -29.16 -32.90
C SER A 105 17.11 -29.53 -32.46
N TRP A 106 16.68 -29.06 -31.29
CA TRP A 106 15.36 -29.32 -30.72
C TRP A 106 14.33 -28.21 -30.95
N ASP A 107 14.70 -27.08 -31.56
CA ASP A 107 13.84 -25.88 -31.63
C ASP A 107 12.55 -26.11 -32.43
N LEU A 108 12.62 -26.93 -33.49
CA LEU A 108 11.45 -27.29 -34.29
C LEU A 108 10.46 -28.17 -33.52
N GLN A 109 10.97 -29.01 -32.62
CA GLN A 109 10.16 -29.96 -31.84
C GLN A 109 9.64 -29.34 -30.54
N ILE A 110 10.34 -28.34 -30.02
CA ILE A 110 9.99 -27.64 -28.78
C ILE A 110 10.18 -26.13 -29.00
N PRO A 111 9.21 -25.45 -29.65
CA PRO A 111 9.31 -24.01 -29.97
C PRO A 111 9.56 -23.10 -28.76
N GLU A 112 9.13 -23.53 -27.57
CA GLU A 112 9.30 -22.78 -26.33
C GLU A 112 10.76 -22.71 -25.85
N LEU A 113 11.66 -23.59 -26.31
CA LEU A 113 13.07 -23.59 -25.88
C LEU A 113 13.75 -22.24 -26.08
N ARG A 114 13.45 -21.56 -27.19
CA ARG A 114 13.97 -20.22 -27.47
C ARG A 114 13.60 -19.23 -26.38
N LYS A 115 12.34 -19.23 -25.91
CA LYS A 115 11.89 -18.34 -24.82
C LYS A 115 12.50 -18.74 -23.49
N HIS A 116 12.70 -20.03 -23.24
CA HIS A 116 13.34 -20.54 -22.03
C HIS A 116 14.82 -20.14 -21.91
N ARG A 117 15.59 -20.19 -23.01
CA ARG A 117 16.98 -19.66 -23.05
C ARG A 117 17.05 -18.19 -22.66
N LEU A 118 16.17 -17.39 -23.25
CA LEU A 118 16.09 -15.95 -22.98
C LEU A 118 15.70 -15.68 -21.52
N ASN A 119 14.70 -16.40 -21.01
CA ASN A 119 14.29 -16.29 -19.61
C ASN A 119 15.43 -16.66 -18.64
N ALA A 120 16.21 -17.72 -18.91
CA ALA A 120 17.34 -18.09 -18.06
C ALA A 120 18.39 -16.97 -17.98
N ALA A 121 18.74 -16.37 -19.13
CA ALA A 121 19.68 -15.25 -19.16
C ALA A 121 19.13 -14.00 -18.45
N ILE A 122 17.86 -13.66 -18.68
CA ILE A 122 17.16 -12.53 -18.03
C ILE A 122 17.23 -12.64 -16.50
N ILE A 123 16.96 -13.83 -15.95
CA ILE A 123 16.96 -14.05 -14.50
C ILE A 123 18.36 -13.81 -13.93
N VAL A 124 19.39 -14.34 -14.59
CA VAL A 124 20.77 -14.23 -14.13
C VAL A 124 21.26 -12.78 -14.21
N ASP A 125 21.05 -12.09 -15.32
CA ASP A 125 21.46 -10.69 -15.46
C ASP A 125 20.69 -9.76 -14.52
N ALA A 126 19.42 -10.05 -14.22
CA ALA A 126 18.67 -9.30 -13.20
C ALA A 126 19.29 -9.46 -11.81
N VAL A 127 19.76 -10.65 -11.46
CA VAL A 127 20.45 -10.91 -10.19
C VAL A 127 21.80 -10.20 -10.15
N LEU A 128 22.56 -10.23 -11.23
CA LEU A 128 23.84 -9.53 -11.32
C LEU A 128 23.67 -8.01 -11.21
N LEU A 129 22.66 -7.44 -11.88
CA LEU A 129 22.31 -6.02 -11.75
C LEU A 129 21.99 -5.67 -10.29
N ALA A 130 21.14 -6.48 -9.63
CA ALA A 130 20.75 -6.27 -8.25
C ALA A 130 21.93 -6.41 -7.26
N LEU A 131 22.85 -7.35 -7.51
CA LEU A 131 24.05 -7.57 -6.71
C LEU A 131 25.02 -6.39 -6.82
N HIS A 132 25.27 -5.88 -8.04
CA HIS A 132 26.32 -4.90 -8.27
C HIS A 132 25.87 -3.44 -8.13
N ARG A 133 24.60 -3.11 -8.37
CA ARG A 133 24.11 -1.72 -8.34
C ARG A 133 24.34 -0.96 -7.02
N PRO A 134 24.18 -1.55 -5.81
CA PRO A 134 24.39 -0.81 -4.55
C PRO A 134 25.85 -0.41 -4.35
N HIS A 135 26.74 -1.14 -5.02
CA HIS A 135 28.19 -1.06 -4.89
C HIS A 135 28.84 -0.26 -6.02
N ALA A 136 28.07 0.20 -7.00
CA ALA A 136 28.56 0.90 -8.18
C ALA A 136 29.27 2.22 -7.84
N ALA A 137 28.84 2.92 -6.78
CA ALA A 137 29.50 4.14 -6.31
C ALA A 137 30.86 3.88 -5.64
N LYS A 138 31.10 2.65 -5.16
CA LYS A 138 32.28 2.31 -4.35
C LYS A 138 33.33 1.52 -5.12
N TYR A 139 32.90 0.62 -5.99
CA TYR A 139 33.79 -0.28 -6.72
C TYR A 139 33.57 -0.17 -8.22
N ARG A 140 34.62 0.22 -8.96
CA ARG A 140 34.58 0.35 -10.42
C ARG A 140 34.11 -0.92 -11.13
N LYS A 141 34.60 -2.08 -10.69
CA LYS A 141 34.17 -3.39 -11.22
C LYS A 141 32.67 -3.63 -11.07
N SER A 142 32.06 -3.17 -9.97
CA SER A 142 30.61 -3.27 -9.78
C SER A 142 29.84 -2.27 -10.63
N LEU A 143 30.36 -1.06 -10.86
CA LEU A 143 29.76 -0.11 -11.80
C LEU A 143 29.73 -0.69 -13.22
N ASP A 144 30.88 -1.18 -13.70
CA ASP A 144 30.99 -1.75 -15.04
C ASP A 144 30.04 -2.95 -15.17
N GLU A 145 30.02 -3.85 -14.20
CA GLU A 145 29.16 -5.03 -14.29
C GLU A 145 27.67 -4.73 -14.16
N ALA A 146 27.27 -3.74 -13.36
CA ALA A 146 25.88 -3.30 -13.29
C ALA A 146 25.41 -2.71 -14.63
N ILE A 147 26.24 -1.89 -15.29
CA ILE A 147 25.95 -1.36 -16.63
C ILE A 147 25.86 -2.51 -17.64
N ASN A 148 26.83 -3.43 -17.61
CA ASN A 148 26.88 -4.58 -18.52
C ASN A 148 25.64 -5.46 -18.38
N ALA A 149 25.26 -5.80 -17.14
CA ALA A 149 24.10 -6.62 -16.83
C ALA A 149 22.80 -5.94 -17.27
N ALA A 150 22.64 -4.63 -17.02
CA ALA A 150 21.45 -3.90 -17.46
C ALA A 150 21.31 -3.89 -18.98
N ILE A 151 22.39 -3.64 -19.74
CA ILE A 151 22.37 -3.67 -21.21
C ILE A 151 21.99 -5.08 -21.72
N ARG A 152 22.64 -6.13 -21.21
CA ARG A 152 22.33 -7.52 -21.58
C ARG A 152 20.86 -7.85 -21.30
N LEU A 153 20.37 -7.49 -20.12
CA LEU A 153 19.00 -7.69 -19.68
C LEU A 153 17.98 -7.02 -20.62
N LEU A 154 18.23 -5.77 -21.02
CA LEU A 154 17.37 -5.05 -21.97
C LEU A 154 17.38 -5.69 -23.37
N ASN A 155 18.54 -6.15 -23.83
CA ASN A 155 18.70 -6.84 -25.10
C ASN A 155 18.00 -8.21 -25.12
N TYR A 156 18.11 -9.00 -24.04
CA TYR A 156 17.39 -10.25 -23.92
C TYR A 156 15.88 -10.04 -23.80
N SER A 157 15.45 -8.98 -23.10
CA SER A 157 14.04 -8.59 -23.01
C SER A 157 13.47 -8.20 -24.38
N GLN A 158 14.28 -7.56 -25.24
CA GLN A 158 13.90 -7.24 -26.62
C GLN A 158 13.69 -8.51 -27.46
N LYS A 159 14.65 -9.44 -27.41
CA LYS A 159 14.56 -10.72 -28.12
C LYS A 159 13.39 -11.57 -27.63
N LEU A 160 13.07 -11.50 -26.34
CA LEU A 160 11.92 -12.21 -25.76
C LEU A 160 10.60 -11.61 -26.24
N PHE A 161 10.51 -10.28 -26.29
CA PHE A 161 9.36 -9.58 -26.84
C PHE A 161 9.11 -9.95 -28.31
N GLU A 162 10.14 -9.93 -29.15
CA GLU A 162 10.06 -10.35 -30.56
C GLU A 162 9.65 -11.82 -30.75
N ALA A 163 10.03 -12.68 -29.80
CA ALA A 163 9.66 -14.09 -29.80
C ALA A 163 8.28 -14.36 -29.17
N THR A 164 7.58 -13.33 -28.68
CA THR A 164 6.31 -13.46 -27.97
C THR A 164 5.15 -12.97 -28.82
N GLU A 165 4.07 -13.75 -28.87
CA GLU A 165 2.88 -13.38 -29.62
C GLU A 165 2.07 -12.25 -28.94
N PRO A 166 1.34 -11.42 -29.72
CA PRO A 166 0.60 -10.27 -29.19
C PRO A 166 -0.38 -10.56 -28.06
N HIS A 167 -0.96 -11.76 -28.00
CA HIS A 167 -1.90 -12.14 -26.96
C HIS A 167 -1.24 -12.37 -25.60
N HIS A 168 0.08 -12.60 -25.56
CA HIS A 168 0.88 -12.74 -24.34
C HIS A 168 1.45 -11.40 -23.82
N HIS A 169 1.22 -10.28 -24.50
CA HIS A 169 1.73 -8.95 -24.11
C HIS A 169 1.19 -8.44 -22.76
N ARG A 170 0.19 -9.11 -22.18
CA ARG A 170 -0.28 -8.82 -20.82
C ARG A 170 0.66 -9.32 -19.73
N THR A 171 1.62 -10.20 -20.07
CA THR A 171 2.50 -10.86 -19.10
C THR A 171 3.44 -9.88 -18.44
N TYR A 172 3.46 -9.89 -17.10
CA TYR A 172 4.29 -9.02 -16.26
C TYR A 172 5.78 -9.06 -16.61
N THR A 173 6.31 -10.24 -16.91
CA THR A 173 7.74 -10.49 -17.24
C THR A 173 8.27 -9.63 -18.38
N LEU A 174 7.45 -9.32 -19.40
CA LEU A 174 7.88 -8.52 -20.56
C LEU A 174 8.11 -7.04 -20.21
N ILE A 175 7.50 -6.58 -19.12
CA ILE A 175 7.46 -5.16 -18.73
C ILE A 175 8.41 -4.93 -17.57
N PHE A 176 8.38 -5.80 -16.57
CA PHE A 176 9.12 -5.63 -15.34
C PHE A 176 10.63 -5.45 -15.56
N TYR A 177 11.29 -6.42 -16.19
CA TYR A 177 12.73 -6.37 -16.43
C TYR A 177 13.15 -5.23 -17.36
N THR A 178 12.24 -4.81 -18.24
CA THR A 178 12.45 -3.63 -19.10
C THR A 178 12.54 -2.35 -18.27
N ILE A 179 11.63 -2.18 -17.31
CA ILE A 179 11.54 -0.97 -16.50
C ILE A 179 12.67 -0.91 -15.49
N ASP A 180 12.91 -1.97 -14.72
CA ASP A 180 13.98 -2.04 -13.70
C ASP A 180 15.36 -1.79 -14.30
N ALA A 181 15.70 -2.54 -15.36
CA ALA A 181 16.99 -2.41 -16.02
C ALA A 181 17.13 -1.05 -16.72
N GLY A 182 16.05 -0.54 -17.32
CA GLY A 182 16.07 0.76 -17.99
C GLY A 182 16.31 1.91 -17.02
N ILE A 183 15.61 1.92 -15.88
CA ILE A 183 15.78 2.96 -14.86
C ILE A 183 17.16 2.84 -14.23
N SER A 184 17.60 1.62 -13.87
CA SER A 184 18.92 1.39 -13.30
C SER A 184 20.03 1.86 -14.24
N LEU A 185 19.96 1.50 -15.53
CA LEU A 185 20.94 1.92 -16.53
C LEU A 185 20.95 3.43 -16.72
N ALA A 186 19.78 4.06 -16.87
CA ALA A 186 19.69 5.50 -17.05
C ALA A 186 20.26 6.27 -15.85
N THR A 187 19.98 5.79 -14.65
CA THR A 187 20.47 6.37 -13.40
C THR A 187 21.98 6.25 -13.26
N LEU A 188 22.54 5.08 -13.57
CA LEU A 188 23.99 4.86 -13.56
C LEU A 188 24.71 5.75 -14.59
N LEU A 189 24.17 5.87 -15.81
CA LEU A 189 24.72 6.74 -16.84
C LEU A 189 24.68 8.22 -16.46
N ALA A 190 23.59 8.66 -15.82
CA ALA A 190 23.42 10.05 -15.42
C ALA A 190 24.33 10.43 -14.24
N ARG A 191 24.52 9.52 -13.28
CA ARG A 191 25.41 9.74 -12.13
C ARG A 191 26.89 9.64 -12.48
N PHE A 192 27.25 8.73 -13.38
CA PHE A 192 28.65 8.46 -13.74
C PHE A 192 28.94 8.74 -15.23
N PRO A 193 28.77 10.00 -15.69
CA PRO A 193 28.79 10.35 -17.12
C PRO A 193 30.19 10.28 -17.75
N ARG A 194 31.26 10.56 -16.98
CA ARG A 194 32.66 10.47 -17.44
C ARG A 194 33.18 9.03 -17.47
N ASP A 195 32.61 8.19 -16.62
CA ASP A 195 33.03 6.81 -16.41
C ASP A 195 32.40 5.83 -17.39
N SER A 196 31.25 6.18 -17.96
CA SER A 196 30.43 5.28 -18.79
C SER A 196 30.62 5.49 -20.30
N ILE A 197 31.66 6.23 -20.72
CA ILE A 197 31.82 6.71 -22.10
C ILE A 197 31.83 5.57 -23.12
N ASP A 198 32.57 4.48 -22.84
CA ASP A 198 32.79 3.39 -23.81
C ASP A 198 31.53 2.60 -24.16
N ARG A 199 30.54 2.56 -23.25
CA ARG A 199 29.27 1.84 -23.45
C ARG A 199 28.05 2.74 -23.55
N ARG A 200 28.22 4.07 -23.50
CA ARG A 200 27.12 5.03 -23.49
C ARG A 200 26.24 4.94 -24.73
N SER A 201 26.85 4.77 -25.91
CA SER A 201 26.11 4.64 -27.17
C SER A 201 25.21 3.40 -27.16
N GLU A 202 25.77 2.25 -26.78
CA GLU A 202 25.04 0.97 -26.67
C GLU A 202 23.93 1.05 -25.61
N ALA A 203 24.19 1.73 -24.50
CA ALA A 203 23.23 1.90 -23.42
C ALA A 203 22.04 2.79 -23.83
N ILE A 204 22.29 3.89 -24.55
CA ILE A 204 21.23 4.76 -25.10
C ILE A 204 20.40 4.00 -26.13
N GLU A 205 21.02 3.19 -26.98
CA GLU A 205 20.32 2.33 -27.94
C GLU A 205 19.40 1.34 -27.21
N ALA A 206 19.90 0.65 -26.19
CA ALA A 206 19.12 -0.29 -25.39
C ALA A 206 17.93 0.39 -24.67
N LEU A 207 18.11 1.61 -24.15
CA LEU A 207 17.04 2.41 -23.55
C LEU A 207 15.98 2.83 -24.59
N THR A 208 16.42 3.22 -25.79
CA THR A 208 15.53 3.63 -26.89
C THR A 208 14.66 2.46 -27.37
N LEU A 209 15.26 1.28 -27.53
CA LEU A 209 14.53 0.04 -27.83
C LEU A 209 13.54 -0.33 -26.72
N SER A 210 13.92 -0.08 -25.47
CA SER A 210 13.06 -0.34 -24.30
C SER A 210 11.82 0.56 -24.28
N VAL A 211 11.96 1.85 -24.58
CA VAL A 211 10.83 2.77 -24.77
C VAL A 211 9.93 2.29 -25.91
N SER A 212 10.52 1.96 -27.07
CA SER A 212 9.76 1.48 -28.23
C SER A 212 8.95 0.23 -27.89
N ARG A 213 9.56 -0.71 -27.15
CA ARG A 213 8.90 -1.92 -26.64
C ARG A 213 7.74 -1.60 -25.70
N LEU A 214 7.95 -0.72 -24.71
CA LEU A 214 6.90 -0.32 -23.77
C LEU A 214 5.74 0.40 -24.48
N SER A 215 6.04 1.20 -25.51
CA SER A 215 5.02 1.89 -26.32
C SER A 215 4.09 0.92 -27.06
N VAL A 216 4.59 -0.25 -27.48
CA VAL A 216 3.74 -1.32 -28.03
C VAL A 216 2.95 -2.01 -26.92
N LEU A 217 3.57 -2.28 -25.77
CA LEU A 217 2.95 -3.00 -24.65
C LEU A 217 1.86 -2.18 -23.94
N ARG A 218 1.92 -0.85 -23.98
CA ARG A 218 0.97 0.07 -23.31
C ARG A 218 -0.48 -0.16 -23.71
N GLN A 219 -0.75 -0.66 -24.92
CA GLN A 219 -2.09 -0.93 -25.41
C GLN A 219 -2.81 -2.02 -24.61
N ARG A 220 -2.04 -2.88 -23.92
CA ARG A 220 -2.56 -4.07 -23.23
C ARG A 220 -2.13 -4.17 -21.77
N ASN A 221 -1.26 -3.28 -21.29
CA ASN A 221 -0.78 -3.29 -19.92
C ASN A 221 -0.52 -1.87 -19.38
N VAL A 222 -1.18 -1.53 -18.28
CA VAL A 222 -1.14 -0.20 -17.64
C VAL A 222 0.25 0.13 -17.07
N ALA A 223 1.01 -0.87 -16.58
CA ALA A 223 2.36 -0.65 -16.07
C ALA A 223 3.34 -0.20 -17.16
N ALA A 224 3.10 -0.61 -18.42
CA ALA A 224 3.92 -0.16 -19.54
C ALA A 224 3.71 1.34 -19.85
N VAL A 225 2.52 1.90 -19.58
CA VAL A 225 2.25 3.35 -19.73
C VAL A 225 3.15 4.16 -18.81
N ALA A 226 3.22 3.79 -17.54
CA ALA A 226 4.05 4.49 -16.57
C ALA A 226 5.55 4.28 -16.85
N GLY A 227 5.96 3.06 -17.20
CA GLY A 227 7.36 2.75 -17.53
C GLY A 227 7.86 3.53 -18.76
N GLU A 228 7.04 3.63 -19.80
CA GLU A 228 7.36 4.41 -21.00
C GLU A 228 7.55 5.89 -20.65
N SER A 229 6.66 6.46 -19.84
CA SER A 229 6.76 7.87 -19.42
C SER A 229 8.05 8.16 -18.65
N VAL A 230 8.43 7.27 -17.73
CA VAL A 230 9.65 7.43 -16.92
C VAL A 230 10.91 7.30 -17.79
N LEU A 231 11.00 6.27 -18.63
CA LEU A 231 12.19 6.06 -19.47
C LEU A 231 12.36 7.15 -20.54
N ASN A 232 11.26 7.70 -21.08
CA ASN A 232 11.33 8.85 -21.99
C ASN A 232 11.95 10.08 -21.33
N LYS A 233 11.53 10.41 -20.09
CA LYS A 233 12.12 11.52 -19.33
C LYS A 233 13.62 11.30 -19.07
N PHE A 234 14.04 10.07 -18.80
CA PHE A 234 15.47 9.76 -18.66
C PHE A 234 16.24 9.88 -19.98
N LEU A 235 15.67 9.45 -21.11
CA LEU A 235 16.28 9.62 -22.43
C LEU A 235 16.46 11.10 -22.78
N GLU A 236 15.47 11.95 -22.47
CA GLU A 236 15.57 13.41 -22.63
C GLU A 236 16.73 14.00 -21.83
N ILE A 237 16.99 13.49 -20.62
CA ILE A 237 18.11 13.92 -19.76
C ILE A 237 19.45 13.44 -20.33
N LEU A 238 19.50 12.24 -20.91
CA LEU A 238 20.73 11.59 -21.36
C LEU A 238 21.18 12.02 -22.76
N GLN A 239 20.25 12.52 -23.60
CA GLN A 239 20.52 13.07 -24.92
C GLN A 239 20.90 14.57 -24.81
N PRO A 240 22.02 15.01 -25.38
CA PRO A 240 22.37 16.43 -25.38
C PRO A 240 21.38 17.23 -26.25
N SER A 241 20.89 18.35 -25.73
CA SER A 241 20.09 19.34 -26.48
C SER A 241 20.83 19.74 -27.76
N SER A 242 20.39 19.22 -28.91
CA SER A 242 20.96 19.64 -30.19
C SER A 242 20.26 20.92 -30.66
N PRO A 243 21.00 21.97 -31.04
CA PRO A 243 20.43 23.14 -31.70
C PRO A 243 19.87 22.74 -33.07
N GLN A 244 18.74 23.34 -33.43
CA GLN A 244 18.17 23.24 -34.78
C GLN A 244 19.23 23.56 -35.83
N HIS A 245 19.57 22.60 -36.71
CA HIS A 245 19.94 22.89 -38.09
C HIS A 245 19.70 21.69 -39.02
N SER A 246 18.79 21.93 -39.96
CA SER A 246 18.84 21.63 -41.40
C SER A 246 19.46 20.31 -41.90
N LEU A 247 18.61 19.53 -42.57
CA LEU A 247 18.92 18.42 -43.48
C LEU A 247 20.18 18.64 -44.34
N THR A 248 21.07 17.66 -44.35
CA THR A 248 21.80 17.26 -45.57
C THR A 248 22.27 15.82 -45.48
N THR A 249 21.94 15.06 -46.52
CA THR A 249 22.26 13.65 -46.80
C THR A 249 23.74 13.42 -47.07
N VAL A 250 24.36 12.36 -46.52
CA VAL A 250 25.47 11.62 -47.16
C VAL A 250 25.41 10.11 -46.80
N ASN A 251 25.62 9.29 -47.83
CA ASN A 251 25.61 7.83 -47.88
C ASN A 251 26.78 7.14 -47.16
N GLY A 252 26.51 5.94 -46.61
CA GLY A 252 27.26 4.69 -46.80
C GLY A 252 28.66 4.53 -46.19
N SER A 253 28.84 3.52 -45.33
CA SER A 253 29.92 2.51 -45.44
C SER A 253 29.88 1.46 -44.33
N THR A 254 30.34 0.27 -44.72
CA THR A 254 30.46 -1.03 -44.04
C THR A 254 31.70 -1.13 -43.14
N HIS A 255 31.79 -2.25 -42.40
CA HIS A 255 32.94 -2.85 -41.67
C HIS A 255 32.94 -2.63 -40.14
N ALA A 256 33.41 -3.53 -39.28
CA ALA A 256 33.86 -4.93 -39.37
C ALA A 256 34.04 -5.45 -37.92
N ALA A 257 34.12 -6.77 -37.77
CA ALA A 257 34.43 -7.48 -36.54
C ALA A 257 35.87 -7.21 -36.01
N GLY A 258 36.04 -7.25 -34.68
CA GLY A 258 37.32 -7.27 -33.97
C GLY A 258 37.14 -7.65 -32.48
N PRO A 259 38.19 -8.07 -31.76
CA PRO A 259 38.55 -9.49 -31.61
C PRO A 259 38.25 -10.09 -30.22
N GLN A 260 38.13 -11.42 -30.17
CA GLN A 260 38.14 -12.23 -28.94
C GLN A 260 39.49 -12.10 -28.22
N GLN A 261 39.47 -11.75 -26.92
CA GLN A 261 40.61 -11.96 -26.02
C GLN A 261 40.28 -13.08 -25.01
N GLN A 262 41.08 -14.14 -25.07
CA GLN A 262 41.10 -15.27 -24.16
C GLN A 262 41.62 -14.86 -22.77
N TRP A 263 41.04 -15.44 -21.73
CA TRP A 263 41.45 -15.28 -20.34
C TRP A 263 42.64 -16.19 -19.99
N ILE A 264 43.64 -15.65 -19.28
CA ILE A 264 44.77 -16.40 -18.70
C ILE A 264 44.39 -16.84 -17.27
N PRO A 265 44.74 -18.07 -16.82
CA PRO A 265 44.38 -18.55 -15.47
C PRO A 265 45.17 -17.88 -14.34
N ALA A 266 44.53 -17.78 -13.19
CA ALA A 266 45.03 -17.15 -11.97
C ALA A 266 46.21 -17.91 -11.34
N GLN A 267 47.42 -17.33 -11.39
CA GLN A 267 48.52 -17.63 -10.47
C GLN A 267 49.59 -16.53 -10.51
N SER A 268 49.34 -15.40 -9.83
CA SER A 268 50.33 -14.53 -9.18
C SER A 268 49.60 -13.31 -8.59
N TYR A 269 49.16 -13.42 -7.33
CA TYR A 269 48.79 -12.25 -6.54
C TYR A 269 49.86 -12.08 -5.47
N GLY A 270 50.73 -11.09 -5.70
CA GLY A 270 51.72 -10.61 -4.76
C GLY A 270 51.99 -9.17 -5.16
N ASP A 271 51.43 -8.25 -4.38
CA ASP A 271 51.71 -6.82 -4.30
C ASP A 271 51.41 -5.92 -5.51
N GLU A 272 51.09 -4.65 -5.21
CA GLU A 272 50.84 -3.50 -6.12
C GLU A 272 49.39 -3.40 -6.68
N VAL A 273 48.58 -2.34 -6.49
CA VAL A 273 48.73 -0.98 -5.93
C VAL A 273 47.35 -0.55 -5.39
N ASN A 274 47.33 0.03 -4.18
CA ASN A 274 46.23 0.83 -3.67
C ASN A 274 46.03 2.07 -4.56
N GLY A 275 45.12 2.00 -5.53
CA GLY A 275 44.58 3.17 -6.21
C GLY A 275 43.32 3.65 -5.50
N VAL A 276 43.50 4.38 -4.39
CA VAL A 276 42.44 5.28 -3.89
C VAL A 276 42.17 6.27 -5.02
N LEU A 277 40.91 6.44 -5.41
CA LEU A 277 40.52 7.50 -6.35
C LEU A 277 40.99 8.84 -5.77
N ASP A 278 41.83 9.54 -6.52
CA ASP A 278 42.45 10.81 -6.16
C ASP A 278 41.40 11.80 -5.64
N GLU A 279 41.55 12.23 -4.39
CA GLU A 279 40.78 13.31 -3.77
C GLU A 279 41.20 14.65 -4.39
N GLY A 280 40.76 14.89 -5.63
CA GLY A 280 40.68 16.24 -6.17
C GLY A 280 39.71 17.06 -5.32
N GLN A 281 40.16 18.23 -4.85
CA GLN A 281 39.46 19.13 -3.94
C GLN A 281 37.94 19.25 -4.19
N PRO A 282 37.14 19.46 -3.12
CA PRO A 282 35.70 19.55 -3.22
C PRO A 282 35.29 20.84 -3.91
N ASP A 283 35.14 20.80 -5.23
CA ASP A 283 34.32 21.79 -5.91
C ASP A 283 32.91 21.70 -5.32
N ARG A 284 32.36 22.85 -4.95
CA ARG A 284 31.02 23.00 -4.38
C ARG A 284 29.99 22.34 -5.30
N LEU A 285 29.58 21.12 -4.96
CA LEU A 285 28.66 20.30 -5.74
C LEU A 285 27.22 20.47 -5.25
N THR A 286 26.34 20.74 -6.21
CA THR A 286 24.95 21.19 -6.11
C THR A 286 23.95 20.09 -5.73
N ASP A 287 22.71 20.49 -5.41
CA ASP A 287 21.54 19.64 -5.05
C ASP A 287 21.26 18.45 -6.02
N GLU A 288 21.85 18.43 -7.23
CA GLU A 288 21.66 17.38 -8.24
C GLU A 288 22.29 16.02 -7.86
N ASN A 289 23.35 15.98 -7.04
CA ASN A 289 23.98 14.71 -6.66
C ASN A 289 23.13 13.92 -5.64
N ARG A 290 22.39 14.61 -4.75
CA ARG A 290 21.52 13.97 -3.75
C ARG A 290 20.32 13.26 -4.37
N PHE A 291 19.78 13.82 -5.45
CA PHE A 291 18.74 13.18 -6.26
C PHE A 291 19.19 11.80 -6.77
N TRP A 292 20.39 11.72 -7.35
CA TRP A 292 20.95 10.45 -7.82
C TRP A 292 21.33 9.50 -6.68
N GLU A 293 21.63 10.03 -5.49
CA GLU A 293 21.78 9.21 -4.28
C GLU A 293 20.47 8.62 -3.81
N GLU A 294 19.36 9.37 -3.82
CA GLU A 294 18.03 8.88 -3.45
C GLU A 294 17.48 7.90 -4.49
N VAL A 295 17.72 8.10 -5.79
CA VAL A 295 17.31 7.15 -6.84
C VAL A 295 18.12 5.85 -6.78
N LEU A 296 19.44 5.90 -6.53
CA LEU A 296 20.25 4.67 -6.36
C LEU A 296 20.08 4.01 -4.99
N ALA A 297 19.65 4.78 -3.99
CA ALA A 297 19.28 4.28 -2.66
C ALA A 297 17.79 3.94 -2.54
N THR A 298 16.96 4.17 -3.57
CA THR A 298 15.61 3.62 -3.56
C THR A 298 15.74 2.11 -3.40
N ASP A 299 14.92 1.59 -2.51
CA ASP A 299 14.78 0.20 -2.08
C ASP A 299 14.30 -0.72 -3.22
N PHE A 300 14.83 -0.53 -4.43
CA PHE A 300 14.57 -1.38 -5.56
C PHE A 300 15.14 -2.77 -5.29
N THR A 301 16.21 -2.96 -4.49
CA THR A 301 16.75 -4.29 -4.11
C THR A 301 15.89 -5.01 -3.07
N SER A 302 15.50 -4.34 -2.00
CA SER A 302 14.62 -4.92 -0.97
C SER A 302 13.21 -5.20 -1.53
N ASN A 303 12.68 -4.31 -2.39
CA ASN A 303 11.45 -4.57 -3.14
C ASN A 303 11.62 -5.59 -4.28
N TRP A 304 12.79 -5.73 -4.90
CA TRP A 304 13.04 -6.74 -5.95
C TRP A 304 13.12 -8.17 -5.38
N LEU A 305 13.69 -8.31 -4.17
CA LEU A 305 13.67 -9.55 -3.39
C LEU A 305 12.25 -9.89 -2.91
N GLN A 306 11.46 -8.87 -2.54
CA GLN A 306 10.02 -9.01 -2.27
C GLN A 306 9.17 -9.23 -3.54
N GLN A 307 9.57 -8.74 -4.72
CA GLN A 307 8.82 -8.84 -5.98
C GLN A 307 8.91 -10.23 -6.62
N PHE A 308 9.98 -10.98 -6.36
CA PHE A 308 9.99 -12.43 -6.58
C PHE A 308 8.93 -13.16 -5.72
N ASP A 309 8.44 -12.53 -4.65
CA ASP A 309 7.45 -13.05 -3.69
C ASP A 309 6.03 -12.44 -3.83
N LEU A 310 5.83 -11.31 -4.54
CA LEU A 310 4.59 -10.52 -4.37
C LEU A 310 3.77 -10.12 -5.61
N GLY A 311 4.20 -10.34 -6.85
CA GLY A 311 3.31 -10.08 -8.00
C GLY A 311 2.67 -8.67 -8.04
N LEU A 312 3.37 -7.64 -7.59
CA LEU A 312 2.88 -6.26 -7.52
C LEU A 312 3.24 -5.48 -8.80
N GLY A 313 2.22 -5.14 -9.60
CA GLY A 313 2.28 -4.08 -10.60
C GLY A 313 1.45 -2.90 -10.13
N GLY A 314 2.09 -1.78 -9.77
CA GLY A 314 1.38 -0.52 -9.50
C GLY A 314 2.16 0.54 -8.72
N SER A 315 2.72 0.22 -7.55
CA SER A 315 3.21 1.24 -6.60
C SER A 315 4.59 1.83 -6.93
N LEU A 316 5.52 1.04 -7.48
CA LEU A 316 6.91 1.48 -7.64
C LEU A 316 7.12 2.50 -8.77
N LEU A 317 6.26 2.45 -9.79
CA LEU A 317 6.26 3.39 -10.91
C LEU A 317 5.68 4.76 -10.55
N VAL A 318 4.78 4.82 -9.57
CA VAL A 318 4.20 6.07 -9.07
C VAL A 318 5.26 6.88 -8.33
N LYS A 319 6.06 6.25 -7.47
CA LYS A 319 7.19 6.90 -6.78
C LYS A 319 8.24 7.47 -7.74
N LEU A 320 8.51 6.78 -8.86
CA LEU A 320 9.43 7.28 -9.89
C LEU A 320 8.84 8.43 -10.72
N VAL A 321 7.52 8.42 -10.96
CA VAL A 321 6.83 9.54 -11.62
C VAL A 321 6.81 10.79 -10.74
N GLU A 322 6.65 10.64 -9.42
CA GLU A 322 6.69 11.75 -8.46
C GLU A 322 8.08 12.39 -8.36
N VAL A 323 9.13 11.57 -8.30
CA VAL A 323 10.53 12.03 -8.23
C VAL A 323 10.94 12.82 -9.48
N VAL A 324 10.50 12.43 -10.68
CA VAL A 324 10.82 13.17 -11.92
C VAL A 324 9.86 14.34 -12.19
N SER A 325 8.67 14.35 -11.57
CA SER A 325 7.71 15.47 -11.71
C SER A 325 7.96 16.60 -10.69
N ALA A 326 8.84 16.38 -9.70
CA ALA A 326 9.22 17.36 -8.68
C ALA A 326 10.03 18.57 -9.19
N ARG A 327 10.34 18.65 -10.49
CA ARG A 327 11.05 19.81 -11.08
C ARG A 327 10.21 21.09 -11.17
N ASP A 328 8.88 21.01 -11.03
CA ASP A 328 7.99 22.20 -11.11
C ASP A 328 7.51 22.72 -9.75
N LEU A 329 7.91 22.11 -8.63
CA LEU A 329 7.43 22.52 -7.30
C LEU A 329 8.57 22.53 -6.26
N THR A 330 9.59 23.39 -6.45
CA THR A 330 10.51 23.70 -5.34
C THR A 330 10.86 25.19 -5.29
N ASN A 331 9.93 25.99 -4.77
CA ASN A 331 10.35 27.12 -3.96
C ASN A 331 10.42 26.63 -2.51
N LYS A 332 11.63 26.74 -1.96
CA LYS A 332 12.12 26.13 -0.73
C LYS A 332 11.23 26.37 0.50
N HIS A 333 10.92 25.31 1.23
CA HIS A 333 10.83 25.38 2.69
C HIS A 333 11.97 24.56 3.30
N HIS A 334 12.93 25.31 3.86
CA HIS A 334 13.93 24.79 4.77
C HIS A 334 13.21 24.10 5.94
N ARG A 335 13.51 22.81 6.13
CA ARG A 335 13.20 22.11 7.38
C ARG A 335 14.00 22.80 8.50
N ASN A 336 13.31 23.62 9.29
CA ASN A 336 13.74 23.96 10.62
C ASN A 336 13.53 22.73 11.51
N PRO A 337 14.59 22.20 12.16
CA PRO A 337 14.42 21.15 13.15
C PRO A 337 14.03 21.81 14.48
N THR A 338 12.73 22.01 14.73
CA THR A 338 12.06 22.14 16.05
C THR A 338 10.65 22.72 15.89
N ALA A 339 9.70 21.90 15.43
CA ALA A 339 8.28 22.12 15.72
C ALA A 339 7.78 20.82 16.34
N ALA A 340 7.17 20.89 17.52
CA ALA A 340 6.71 19.71 18.25
C ALA A 340 5.84 18.84 17.33
N ALA A 341 6.30 17.61 17.04
CA ALA A 341 5.51 16.63 16.32
C ALA A 341 4.25 16.31 17.14
N MET A 342 3.11 16.11 16.48
CA MET A 342 1.91 15.57 17.15
C MET A 342 2.30 14.32 17.94
N PRO A 343 1.80 14.15 19.18
CA PRO A 343 2.12 12.97 19.98
C PRO A 343 1.73 11.71 19.21
N GLU A 344 2.57 10.68 19.31
CA GLU A 344 2.30 9.40 18.67
C GLU A 344 1.06 8.75 19.29
N TYR A 345 0.27 8.05 18.48
CA TYR A 345 -0.83 7.24 18.99
C TYR A 345 -0.27 6.17 19.93
N LYS A 346 -0.74 6.16 21.18
CA LYS A 346 -0.37 5.17 22.19
C LYS A 346 -1.62 4.59 22.82
N TYR A 347 -1.50 3.34 23.25
CA TYR A 347 -2.47 2.76 24.15
C TYR A 347 -2.58 3.64 25.40
N THR A 348 -3.81 3.83 25.85
CA THR A 348 -4.16 4.46 27.11
C THR A 348 -5.04 3.51 27.90
N ASP A 349 -4.91 3.52 29.23
CA ASP A 349 -5.78 2.75 30.12
C ASP A 349 -7.27 3.07 29.87
N PRO A 350 -8.21 2.19 30.30
CA PRO A 350 -9.63 2.44 30.17
C PRO A 350 -10.04 3.82 30.67
N VAL A 351 -10.87 4.52 29.90
CA VAL A 351 -11.32 5.87 30.26
C VAL A 351 -12.20 5.82 31.51
N ASP A 352 -11.84 6.60 32.53
CA ASP A 352 -12.71 6.82 33.68
C ASP A 352 -13.96 7.63 33.27
N CYS A 353 -15.10 6.93 33.25
CA CYS A 353 -16.40 7.45 32.87
C CYS A 353 -17.13 8.15 34.03
N ALA A 354 -16.56 8.14 35.24
CA ALA A 354 -17.09 8.87 36.39
C ALA A 354 -16.55 10.31 36.48
N VAL A 355 -15.52 10.66 35.69
CA VAL A 355 -14.98 12.02 35.62
C VAL A 355 -16.04 13.01 35.14
N ASP A 356 -16.12 14.15 35.82
CA ASP A 356 -17.05 15.22 35.50
C ASP A 356 -16.79 15.78 34.08
N ILE A 357 -17.88 16.09 33.38
CA ILE A 357 -17.86 16.59 32.01
C ILE A 357 -17.61 18.10 32.04
N ASP A 358 -16.47 18.53 31.52
CA ASP A 358 -16.16 19.96 31.31
C ASP A 358 -16.89 20.50 30.07
N THR A 359 -18.07 21.09 30.28
CA THR A 359 -18.90 21.65 29.20
C THR A 359 -18.29 22.89 28.56
N ASP A 360 -17.36 23.59 29.22
CA ASP A 360 -16.72 24.79 28.66
C ASP A 360 -15.86 24.43 27.44
N LYS A 361 -15.36 23.19 27.37
CA LYS A 361 -14.65 22.64 26.20
C LYS A 361 -15.56 22.42 24.99
N ILE A 362 -16.87 22.41 25.18
CA ILE A 362 -17.88 22.12 24.15
C ILE A 362 -18.65 23.39 23.76
N SER A 363 -18.82 24.32 24.70
CA SER A 363 -19.55 25.57 24.51
C SER A 363 -19.05 26.36 23.30
N GLY A 364 -19.99 26.85 22.48
CA GLY A 364 -19.70 27.63 21.26
C GLY A 364 -19.21 26.82 20.05
N LYS A 365 -18.88 25.53 20.21
CA LYS A 365 -18.50 24.65 19.09
C LYS A 365 -19.71 24.21 18.27
N THR A 366 -19.46 23.71 17.06
CA THR A 366 -20.53 23.27 16.14
C THR A 366 -20.43 21.77 15.87
N ALA A 367 -21.58 21.09 15.97
CA ALA A 367 -21.75 19.66 15.75
C ALA A 367 -22.72 19.37 14.59
N VAL A 368 -22.45 18.29 13.85
CA VAL A 368 -23.41 17.67 12.92
C VAL A 368 -23.87 16.34 13.49
N VAL A 369 -25.18 16.09 13.52
CA VAL A 369 -25.76 14.81 13.97
C VAL A 369 -26.70 14.27 12.91
N THR A 370 -26.35 13.15 12.29
CA THR A 370 -27.24 12.43 11.36
C THR A 370 -28.22 11.54 12.14
N GLY A 371 -29.46 11.41 11.67
CA GLY A 371 -30.51 10.72 12.43
C GLY A 371 -30.84 11.41 13.75
N GLY A 372 -30.62 12.73 13.85
CA GLY A 372 -30.70 13.50 15.09
C GLY A 372 -32.12 13.88 15.52
N ALA A 373 -33.16 13.53 14.75
CA ALA A 373 -34.53 13.95 15.04
C ALA A 373 -35.29 12.99 15.97
N SER A 374 -34.69 11.89 16.43
CA SER A 374 -35.35 10.95 17.34
C SER A 374 -34.38 10.08 18.14
N GLY A 375 -34.90 9.42 19.18
CA GLY A 375 -34.20 8.38 19.94
C GLY A 375 -32.84 8.86 20.48
N ILE A 376 -31.80 8.05 20.25
CA ILE A 376 -30.42 8.34 20.67
C ILE A 376 -29.88 9.61 19.99
N GLY A 377 -30.22 9.83 18.70
CA GLY A 377 -29.79 11.03 17.98
C GLY A 377 -30.35 12.31 18.58
N GLU A 378 -31.63 12.31 18.98
CA GLU A 378 -32.23 13.45 19.70
C GLU A 378 -31.56 13.66 21.06
N ALA A 379 -31.20 12.59 21.77
CA ALA A 379 -30.47 12.70 23.04
C ALA A 379 -29.08 13.35 22.86
N TYR A 380 -28.36 13.02 21.77
CA TYR A 380 -27.10 13.68 21.42
C TYR A 380 -27.28 15.17 21.12
N VAL A 381 -28.31 15.53 20.34
CA VAL A 381 -28.64 16.93 20.05
C VAL A 381 -28.88 17.70 21.35
N ARG A 382 -29.74 17.17 22.23
CA ARG A 382 -30.07 17.80 23.51
C ARG A 382 -28.85 17.93 24.42
N ALA A 383 -28.00 16.91 24.47
CA ALA A 383 -26.77 16.94 25.26
C ALA A 383 -25.82 18.04 24.76
N PHE A 384 -25.54 18.10 23.46
CA PHE A 384 -24.70 19.16 22.89
C PHE A 384 -25.26 20.56 23.13
N VAL A 385 -26.55 20.78 22.90
CA VAL A 385 -27.20 22.08 23.15
C VAL A 385 -27.11 22.45 24.63
N SER A 386 -27.32 21.49 25.54
CA SER A 386 -27.19 21.73 26.99
C SER A 386 -25.77 22.10 27.42
N ALA A 387 -24.76 21.66 26.66
CA ALA A 387 -23.36 22.03 26.83
C ALA A 387 -22.96 23.32 26.07
N GLY A 388 -23.92 24.03 25.47
CA GLY A 388 -23.70 25.30 24.78
C GLY A 388 -23.21 25.19 23.33
N ALA A 389 -23.23 24.00 22.71
CA ALA A 389 -22.86 23.84 21.30
C ALA A 389 -24.00 24.22 20.33
N HIS A 390 -23.61 24.52 19.10
CA HIS A 390 -24.50 24.67 17.95
C HIS A 390 -24.65 23.31 17.26
N VAL A 391 -25.86 22.90 16.91
CA VAL A 391 -26.12 21.57 16.32
C VAL A 391 -26.88 21.68 15.02
N CYS A 392 -26.32 21.10 13.96
CA CYS A 392 -27.01 20.89 12.70
C CYS A 392 -27.51 19.44 12.61
N ILE A 393 -28.83 19.27 12.50
CA ILE A 393 -29.51 17.96 12.44
C ILE A 393 -29.75 17.60 10.97
N GLY A 394 -29.26 16.44 10.56
CA GLY A 394 -29.64 15.80 9.29
C GLY A 394 -30.56 14.62 9.53
N ASP A 395 -31.81 14.68 9.09
CA ASP A 395 -32.76 13.56 9.25
C ASP A 395 -33.85 13.60 8.16
N LEU A 396 -34.45 12.44 7.86
CA LEU A 396 -35.62 12.34 6.98
C LEU A 396 -36.90 12.83 7.65
N ASN A 397 -36.99 12.72 8.98
CA ASN A 397 -38.18 13.09 9.74
C ASN A 397 -38.24 14.61 9.96
N THR A 398 -38.83 15.30 8.98
CA THR A 398 -38.98 16.76 9.00
C THR A 398 -39.79 17.27 10.19
N GLN A 399 -40.85 16.56 10.58
CA GLN A 399 -41.72 16.97 11.67
C GLN A 399 -40.96 17.07 12.99
N ASN A 400 -40.20 16.02 13.35
CA ASN A 400 -39.43 16.03 14.59
C ASN A 400 -38.20 16.92 14.51
N GLY A 401 -37.52 16.97 13.35
CA GLY A 401 -36.36 17.83 13.15
C GLY A 401 -36.71 19.32 13.28
N GLU A 402 -37.80 19.75 12.64
CA GLU A 402 -38.31 21.11 12.76
C GLU A 402 -38.83 21.42 14.17
N ARG A 403 -39.46 20.45 14.86
CA ARG A 403 -39.85 20.60 16.26
C ARG A 403 -38.63 20.91 17.12
N LEU A 404 -37.57 20.11 17.02
CA LEU A 404 -36.35 20.31 17.81
C LEU A 404 -35.67 21.64 17.50
N SER A 405 -35.60 22.04 16.23
CA SER A 405 -35.02 23.33 15.83
C SER A 405 -35.80 24.54 16.33
N LYS A 406 -37.11 24.39 16.62
CA LYS A 406 -37.94 25.43 17.25
C LYS A 406 -37.87 25.40 18.78
N GLU A 407 -37.75 24.21 19.36
CA GLU A 407 -37.75 23.98 20.81
C GLU A 407 -36.40 24.36 21.46
N LEU A 408 -35.30 24.07 20.77
CA LEU A 408 -33.95 24.20 21.31
C LEU A 408 -33.21 25.39 20.69
N PRO A 409 -32.45 26.16 21.49
CA PRO A 409 -31.58 27.20 20.96
C PRO A 409 -30.43 26.56 20.18
N ASN A 410 -29.85 27.32 19.24
CA ASN A 410 -28.65 26.93 18.50
C ASN A 410 -28.79 25.60 17.72
N VAL A 411 -30.02 25.25 17.31
CA VAL A 411 -30.29 24.07 16.48
C VAL A 411 -30.77 24.47 15.10
N LYS A 412 -30.15 23.90 14.06
CA LYS A 412 -30.61 24.00 12.67
C LYS A 412 -30.99 22.61 12.17
N PHE A 413 -32.16 22.48 11.55
CA PHE A 413 -32.57 21.25 10.87
C PHE A 413 -32.39 21.35 9.36
N VAL A 414 -31.93 20.25 8.75
CA VAL A 414 -31.86 20.02 7.31
C VAL A 414 -32.48 18.64 7.02
N LYS A 415 -33.46 18.59 6.11
CA LYS A 415 -33.98 17.31 5.63
C LYS A 415 -32.86 16.59 4.88
N CYS A 416 -32.49 15.40 5.31
CA CYS A 416 -31.37 14.67 4.76
C CYS A 416 -31.65 13.17 4.72
N ASP A 417 -31.69 12.59 3.52
CA ASP A 417 -31.49 11.16 3.33
C ASP A 417 -29.99 10.87 3.37
N VAL A 418 -29.52 10.09 4.34
CA VAL A 418 -28.09 9.76 4.44
C VAL A 418 -27.59 8.90 3.27
N THR A 419 -28.47 8.24 2.53
CA THR A 419 -28.08 7.51 1.31
C THR A 419 -27.89 8.41 0.09
N SER A 420 -28.35 9.68 0.16
CA SER A 420 -28.14 10.72 -0.85
C SER A 420 -26.84 11.49 -0.55
N TRP A 421 -25.91 11.49 -1.51
CA TRP A 421 -24.66 12.24 -1.38
C TRP A 421 -24.91 13.75 -1.39
N GLU A 422 -25.85 14.19 -2.23
CA GLU A 422 -26.24 15.59 -2.39
C GLU A 422 -26.88 16.16 -1.12
N ASP A 423 -27.77 15.41 -0.47
CA ASP A 423 -28.39 15.80 0.80
C ASP A 423 -27.34 16.00 1.89
N GLN A 424 -26.36 15.09 1.97
CA GLN A 424 -25.29 15.23 2.95
C GLN A 424 -24.37 16.42 2.66
N ILE A 425 -24.08 16.72 1.38
CA ILE A 425 -23.36 17.95 1.03
C ILE A 425 -24.13 19.19 1.52
N GLU A 426 -25.45 19.23 1.30
CA GLU A 426 -26.29 20.35 1.76
C GLU A 426 -26.26 20.48 3.29
N LEU A 427 -26.39 19.37 4.01
CA LEU A 427 -26.30 19.32 5.47
C LEU A 427 -24.99 19.93 5.99
N PHE A 428 -23.85 19.48 5.46
CA PHE A 428 -22.55 19.95 5.92
C PHE A 428 -22.28 21.41 5.54
N LYS A 429 -22.65 21.85 4.33
CA LYS A 429 -22.57 23.27 3.93
C LYS A 429 -23.41 24.17 4.83
N THR A 430 -24.62 23.72 5.16
CA THR A 430 -25.52 24.43 6.07
C THR A 430 -24.92 24.48 7.47
N ALA A 431 -24.35 23.38 7.97
CA ALA A 431 -23.71 23.34 9.28
C ALA A 431 -22.53 24.32 9.38
N VAL A 432 -21.67 24.39 8.35
CA VAL A 432 -20.56 25.35 8.28
C VAL A 432 -21.06 26.80 8.25
N THR A 433 -22.10 27.09 7.46
CA THR A 433 -22.69 28.43 7.36
C THR A 433 -23.37 28.85 8.67
N PHE A 434 -23.97 27.89 9.37
CA PHE A 434 -24.64 28.09 10.65
C PHE A 434 -23.64 28.25 11.81
N SER A 435 -22.43 27.71 11.67
CA SER A 435 -21.40 27.76 12.69
C SER A 435 -20.92 29.19 12.96
N PRO A 436 -20.90 29.68 14.21
CA PRO A 436 -20.37 31.01 14.52
C PRO A 436 -18.91 31.21 14.14
N SER A 437 -18.12 30.13 14.14
CA SER A 437 -16.70 30.13 13.74
C SER A 437 -16.48 29.80 12.26
N GLY A 438 -17.53 29.40 11.54
CA GLY A 438 -17.39 28.83 10.19
C GLY A 438 -16.69 27.46 10.14
N LYS A 439 -16.50 26.80 11.29
CA LYS A 439 -15.82 25.48 11.39
C LYS A 439 -16.71 24.43 12.04
N LEU A 440 -16.38 23.15 11.85
CA LEU A 440 -17.04 22.03 12.52
C LEU A 440 -16.09 21.41 13.54
N SER A 441 -16.57 21.15 14.75
CA SER A 441 -15.76 20.48 15.79
C SER A 441 -16.15 19.02 15.94
N TYR A 442 -17.44 18.70 15.79
CA TYR A 442 -17.96 17.38 16.09
C TYR A 442 -18.85 16.86 14.97
N VAL A 443 -18.72 15.59 14.61
CA VAL A 443 -19.64 14.91 13.71
C VAL A 443 -20.04 13.58 14.32
N VAL A 444 -21.34 13.33 14.43
CA VAL A 444 -21.90 12.07 14.92
C VAL A 444 -22.60 11.37 13.77
N ALA A 445 -21.99 10.30 13.27
CA ALA A 445 -22.56 9.42 12.26
C ALA A 445 -23.55 8.44 12.92
N ASN A 446 -24.72 8.96 13.28
CA ASN A 446 -25.71 8.26 14.10
C ASN A 446 -26.85 7.62 13.31
N ALA A 447 -27.19 8.12 12.12
CA ALA A 447 -28.28 7.57 11.33
C ALA A 447 -28.15 6.06 11.13
N GLY A 448 -29.21 5.33 11.45
CA GLY A 448 -29.24 3.89 11.29
C GLY A 448 -30.63 3.30 11.47
N ILE A 449 -30.87 2.18 10.82
CA ILE A 449 -32.13 1.44 10.85
C ILE A 449 -31.89 -0.01 11.25
N PHE A 450 -32.97 -0.63 11.72
CA PHE A 450 -33.10 -2.07 11.88
C PHE A 450 -34.36 -2.51 11.15
N LYS A 451 -34.27 -3.61 10.40
CA LYS A 451 -35.39 -4.24 9.70
C LYS A 451 -35.33 -5.74 9.93
N ALA A 452 -36.48 -6.41 9.75
CA ALA A 452 -36.50 -7.87 9.69
C ALA A 452 -35.55 -8.34 8.59
N ASP A 453 -34.69 -9.29 8.92
CA ASP A 453 -33.66 -9.74 8.00
C ASP A 453 -34.25 -10.78 7.03
N THR A 454 -33.90 -10.63 5.75
CA THR A 454 -34.43 -11.46 4.65
C THR A 454 -33.38 -12.43 4.11
N VAL A 455 -32.15 -12.41 4.62
CA VAL A 455 -31.06 -13.29 4.16
C VAL A 455 -31.38 -14.77 4.37
N TYR A 456 -32.12 -15.09 5.43
CA TYR A 456 -32.54 -16.45 5.75
C TYR A 456 -34.01 -16.71 5.39
N ASP A 457 -34.68 -15.79 4.70
CA ASP A 457 -36.05 -16.00 4.24
C ASP A 457 -36.07 -17.00 3.08
N VAL A 458 -36.63 -18.18 3.36
CA VAL A 458 -36.80 -19.28 2.40
C VAL A 458 -38.28 -19.56 2.13
N SER A 459 -39.16 -18.61 2.44
CA SER A 459 -40.62 -18.78 2.30
C SER A 459 -41.10 -18.73 0.84
N ALA A 460 -40.34 -18.07 -0.04
CA ALA A 460 -40.66 -17.99 -1.46
C ALA A 460 -40.37 -19.32 -2.19
N SER A 461 -41.21 -19.68 -3.17
CA SER A 461 -41.00 -20.88 -4.00
C SER A 461 -39.77 -20.79 -4.90
N GLU A 462 -39.36 -19.57 -5.24
CA GLU A 462 -38.18 -19.27 -6.05
C GLU A 462 -37.21 -18.38 -5.25
N PRO A 463 -35.88 -18.52 -5.39
CA PRO A 463 -34.92 -17.67 -4.71
C PRO A 463 -35.10 -16.19 -5.04
N SER A 464 -35.22 -15.34 -4.02
CA SER A 464 -35.28 -13.87 -4.16
C SER A 464 -34.04 -13.20 -3.58
N LYS A 465 -33.67 -12.04 -4.15
CA LYS A 465 -32.59 -11.20 -3.61
C LYS A 465 -32.99 -10.68 -2.22
N PRO A 466 -32.09 -10.70 -1.21
CA PRO A 466 -32.38 -10.11 0.08
C PRO A 466 -32.48 -8.57 0.00
N ASP A 467 -33.29 -8.00 0.90
CA ASP A 467 -33.32 -6.56 1.17
C ASP A 467 -32.03 -6.14 1.91
N LEU A 468 -31.24 -5.27 1.28
CA LEU A 468 -29.97 -4.77 1.81
C LEU A 468 -30.05 -3.31 2.29
N GLN A 469 -31.25 -2.74 2.43
CA GLN A 469 -31.43 -1.34 2.83
C GLN A 469 -30.74 -1.00 4.17
N VAL A 470 -30.65 -1.98 5.09
CA VAL A 470 -29.91 -1.82 6.35
C VAL A 470 -28.43 -1.50 6.09
N LEU A 471 -27.80 -2.14 5.09
CA LEU A 471 -26.41 -1.88 4.73
C LEU A 471 -26.27 -0.53 4.02
N ASP A 472 -27.22 -0.18 3.14
CA ASP A 472 -27.21 1.11 2.43
C ASP A 472 -27.27 2.28 3.42
N VAL A 473 -28.16 2.23 4.41
CA VAL A 473 -28.26 3.30 5.41
C VAL A 473 -27.10 3.24 6.41
N ASN A 474 -26.87 2.09 7.05
CA ASN A 474 -25.97 2.00 8.19
C ASN A 474 -24.48 2.01 7.80
N ILE A 475 -24.14 1.58 6.58
CA ILE A 475 -22.75 1.56 6.08
C ILE A 475 -22.53 2.64 5.05
N VAL A 476 -23.25 2.61 3.92
CA VAL A 476 -22.99 3.55 2.81
C VAL A 476 -23.29 4.99 3.24
N GLY A 477 -24.44 5.23 3.87
CA GLY A 477 -24.78 6.54 4.40
C GLY A 477 -23.80 7.04 5.47
N ALA A 478 -23.37 6.17 6.39
CA ALA A 478 -22.35 6.51 7.37
C ALA A 478 -21.00 6.85 6.70
N MET A 479 -20.57 6.11 5.68
CA MET A 479 -19.32 6.39 4.95
C MET A 479 -19.34 7.75 4.26
N TYR A 480 -20.48 8.19 3.72
CA TYR A 480 -20.64 9.55 3.20
C TYR A 480 -20.50 10.61 4.29
N THR A 481 -21.11 10.40 5.46
CA THR A 481 -20.95 11.30 6.62
C THR A 481 -19.48 11.38 7.05
N ILE A 482 -18.80 10.24 7.12
CA ILE A 482 -17.38 10.14 7.51
C ILE A 482 -16.49 10.86 6.48
N LYS A 483 -16.75 10.67 5.19
CA LYS A 483 -16.01 11.35 4.11
C LYS A 483 -16.13 12.86 4.23
N LEU A 484 -17.34 13.37 4.47
CA LEU A 484 -17.58 14.80 4.63
C LEU A 484 -16.99 15.34 5.94
N ALA A 485 -17.10 14.60 7.05
CA ALA A 485 -16.45 14.94 8.31
C ALA A 485 -14.95 15.14 8.13
N LEU A 486 -14.26 14.14 7.57
CA LEU A 486 -12.82 14.22 7.32
C LEU A 486 -12.47 15.32 6.31
N HIS A 487 -13.30 15.55 5.29
CA HIS A 487 -13.09 16.65 4.34
C HIS A 487 -13.05 18.01 5.05
N TYR A 488 -14.06 18.31 5.88
CA TYR A 488 -14.13 19.59 6.59
C TYR A 488 -13.07 19.69 7.69
N PHE A 489 -12.84 18.61 8.46
CA PHE A 489 -11.80 18.58 9.50
C PHE A 489 -10.40 18.80 8.93
N VAL A 490 -10.05 18.14 7.82
CA VAL A 490 -8.75 18.35 7.17
C VAL A 490 -8.67 19.71 6.49
N GLN A 491 -9.74 20.21 5.88
CA GLN A 491 -9.76 21.56 5.30
C GLN A 491 -9.47 22.65 6.35
N GLN A 492 -10.04 22.53 7.55
CA GLN A 492 -9.81 23.52 8.62
C GLN A 492 -8.47 23.33 9.35
N ASN A 493 -7.95 22.10 9.46
CA ASN A 493 -6.69 21.79 10.14
C ASN A 493 -5.46 21.78 9.21
N GLY A 494 -5.67 21.78 7.90
CA GLY A 494 -4.61 21.60 6.90
C GLY A 494 -4.23 20.13 6.71
N THR A 495 -3.58 19.85 5.59
CA THR A 495 -3.07 18.52 5.22
C THR A 495 -1.68 18.23 5.79
N GLU A 496 -0.99 19.25 6.31
CA GLU A 496 0.30 19.10 6.97
C GLU A 496 0.11 18.89 8.46
N ILE A 497 0.82 17.90 9.02
CA ILE A 497 0.80 17.59 10.46
C ILE A 497 1.37 18.78 11.22
N SER A 498 0.59 19.31 12.17
CA SER A 498 0.97 20.51 12.90
C SER A 498 0.39 20.52 14.31
N PRO A 499 1.16 20.93 15.34
CA PRO A 499 0.66 21.06 16.70
C PRO A 499 -0.38 22.19 16.86
N LYS A 500 -0.65 22.97 15.80
CA LYS A 500 -1.67 24.04 15.78
C LYS A 500 -3.05 23.55 15.34
N GLN A 501 -3.18 22.27 14.98
CA GLN A 501 -4.45 21.70 14.54
C GLN A 501 -5.47 21.75 15.69
N GLU A 502 -6.72 22.09 15.35
CA GLU A 502 -7.80 22.14 16.33
C GLU A 502 -8.32 20.72 16.61
N ASP A 503 -8.72 20.45 17.85
CA ASP A 503 -9.34 19.18 18.23
C ASP A 503 -10.70 19.03 17.55
N THR A 504 -10.84 18.00 16.72
CA THR A 504 -12.10 17.57 16.14
C THR A 504 -12.40 16.13 16.53
N ALA A 505 -13.68 15.79 16.64
CA ALA A 505 -14.09 14.43 16.97
C ALA A 505 -15.16 13.90 16.01
N LEU A 506 -14.87 12.74 15.42
CA LEU A 506 -15.82 11.91 14.69
C LEU A 506 -16.28 10.78 15.62
N VAL A 507 -17.59 10.75 15.90
CA VAL A 507 -18.20 9.71 16.74
C VAL A 507 -19.08 8.82 15.88
N LEU A 508 -18.74 7.54 15.84
CA LEU A 508 -19.46 6.51 15.11
C LEU A 508 -20.43 5.78 16.05
N ILE A 509 -21.57 5.33 15.54
CA ILE A 509 -22.57 4.61 16.34
C ILE A 509 -22.62 3.13 15.96
N GLY A 510 -21.99 2.31 16.79
CA GLY A 510 -22.06 0.85 16.75
C GLY A 510 -23.33 0.31 17.42
N SER A 511 -23.17 -0.79 18.14
CA SER A 511 -24.18 -1.44 18.98
C SER A 511 -23.48 -2.46 19.88
N GLY A 512 -24.13 -3.00 20.91
CA GLY A 512 -23.69 -4.27 21.50
C GLY A 512 -23.47 -5.36 20.44
N ALA A 513 -24.23 -5.34 19.35
CA ALA A 513 -24.05 -6.23 18.20
C ALA A 513 -22.75 -5.98 17.39
N SER A 514 -21.95 -4.96 17.72
CA SER A 514 -20.63 -4.70 17.11
C SER A 514 -19.54 -5.66 17.60
N PHE A 515 -19.80 -6.43 18.67
CA PHE A 515 -18.83 -7.35 19.28
C PHE A 515 -19.49 -8.54 19.98
N LEU A 516 -20.81 -8.49 20.24
CA LEU A 516 -21.59 -9.61 20.73
C LEU A 516 -22.38 -10.27 19.60
N ASP A 517 -22.69 -11.55 19.78
CA ASP A 517 -23.54 -12.29 18.85
C ASP A 517 -24.95 -11.66 18.79
N GLY A 518 -25.40 -11.41 17.57
CA GLY A 518 -26.76 -10.97 17.25
C GLY A 518 -27.52 -12.03 16.44
N PRO A 519 -28.15 -13.03 17.08
CA PRO A 519 -28.84 -14.08 16.36
C PRO A 519 -29.94 -13.54 15.44
N ARG A 520 -30.05 -14.09 14.23
CA ARG A 520 -31.11 -13.78 13.24
C ARG A 520 -31.12 -12.33 12.75
N ALA A 521 -29.99 -11.62 12.81
CA ALA A 521 -29.87 -10.28 12.24
C ALA A 521 -28.53 -10.07 11.52
N PRO A 522 -28.14 -10.94 10.55
CA PRO A 522 -26.84 -10.88 9.90
C PRO A 522 -26.53 -9.53 9.24
N THR A 523 -27.50 -8.88 8.58
CA THR A 523 -27.29 -7.57 7.92
C THR A 523 -27.04 -6.46 8.95
N TYR A 524 -27.82 -6.42 10.02
CA TYR A 524 -27.65 -5.44 11.08
C TYR A 524 -26.34 -5.65 11.84
N ALA A 525 -26.04 -6.89 12.26
CA ALA A 525 -24.80 -7.23 12.93
C ALA A 525 -23.59 -6.85 12.07
N ALA A 526 -23.59 -7.24 10.78
CA ALA A 526 -22.53 -6.85 9.85
C ALA A 526 -22.37 -5.32 9.76
N SER A 527 -23.47 -4.57 9.69
CA SER A 527 -23.41 -3.11 9.65
C SER A 527 -22.82 -2.47 10.91
N LYS A 528 -23.04 -3.07 12.08
CA LYS A 528 -22.54 -2.55 13.36
C LYS A 528 -21.10 -2.98 13.64
N TRP A 529 -20.68 -4.15 13.17
CA TRP A 529 -19.26 -4.53 13.12
C TRP A 529 -18.47 -3.61 12.17
N ALA A 530 -19.06 -3.21 11.04
CA ALA A 530 -18.42 -2.30 10.10
C ALA A 530 -18.03 -0.97 10.74
N MET A 531 -18.85 -0.40 11.63
CA MET A 531 -18.52 0.85 12.33
C MET A 531 -17.25 0.71 13.20
N ARG A 532 -17.10 -0.43 13.89
CA ARG A 532 -15.88 -0.73 14.64
C ARG A 532 -14.67 -0.86 13.72
N GLY A 533 -14.81 -1.59 12.62
CA GLY A 533 -13.75 -1.72 11.60
C GLY A 533 -13.31 -0.36 11.03
N ILE A 534 -14.26 0.52 10.71
CA ILE A 534 -13.99 1.87 10.21
C ILE A 534 -13.26 2.73 11.26
N MET A 535 -13.69 2.67 12.52
CA MET A 535 -12.98 3.35 13.62
C MET A 535 -11.53 2.86 13.69
N HIS A 536 -11.30 1.54 13.64
CA HIS A 536 -9.94 0.96 13.65
C HIS A 536 -9.08 1.45 12.49
N SER A 537 -9.66 1.60 11.30
CA SER A 537 -8.96 2.12 10.11
C SER A 537 -8.61 3.60 10.19
N LEU A 538 -9.35 4.41 10.97
CA LEU A 538 -9.17 5.87 11.01
C LEU A 538 -8.52 6.38 12.29
N ARG A 539 -8.73 5.75 13.45
CA ARG A 539 -8.34 6.29 14.77
C ARG A 539 -6.87 6.62 14.90
N ARG A 540 -6.00 5.91 14.19
CA ARG A 540 -4.55 6.11 14.23
C ARG A 540 -4.10 7.20 13.24
N THR A 541 -4.64 7.20 12.02
CA THR A 541 -4.20 8.08 10.93
C THR A 541 -4.87 9.46 10.93
N ALA A 542 -6.17 9.53 11.26
CA ALA A 542 -6.91 10.79 11.39
C ALA A 542 -6.43 11.63 12.59
N PHE A 543 -5.92 10.97 13.63
CA PHE A 543 -5.41 11.61 14.84
C PHE A 543 -4.25 12.58 14.56
N TYR A 544 -3.36 12.23 13.62
CA TYR A 544 -2.28 13.11 13.18
C TYR A 544 -2.76 14.37 12.46
N HIS A 545 -4.04 14.43 12.07
CA HIS A 545 -4.68 15.59 11.47
C HIS A 545 -5.60 16.32 12.47
N GLY A 546 -5.39 16.10 13.78
CA GLY A 546 -6.17 16.67 14.87
C GLY A 546 -7.58 16.08 15.03
N SER A 547 -7.88 14.96 14.33
CA SER A 547 -9.21 14.34 14.32
C SER A 547 -9.23 13.03 15.10
N ARG A 548 -9.96 13.02 16.22
CA ARG A 548 -10.20 11.80 17.00
C ARG A 548 -11.36 11.02 16.44
N VAL A 549 -11.30 9.69 16.53
CA VAL A 549 -12.36 8.79 16.06
C VAL A 549 -12.70 7.80 17.16
N ASN A 550 -13.94 7.85 17.65
CA ASN A 550 -14.43 6.98 18.73
C ASN A 550 -15.74 6.30 18.34
N LEU A 551 -16.05 5.19 19.01
CA LEU A 551 -17.27 4.43 18.80
C LEU A 551 -18.14 4.47 20.07
N ILE A 552 -19.41 4.81 19.92
CA ILE A 552 -20.42 4.54 20.96
C ILE A 552 -21.21 3.31 20.52
N ALA A 553 -21.30 2.31 21.38
CA ALA A 553 -21.99 1.05 21.16
C ALA A 553 -23.17 0.93 22.14
N PRO A 554 -24.38 1.35 21.75
CA PRO A 554 -25.53 1.23 22.65
C PRO A 554 -25.99 -0.23 22.84
N TRP A 555 -26.36 -0.55 24.07
CA TRP A 555 -27.25 -1.65 24.42
C TRP A 555 -28.69 -1.34 24.00
N TYR A 556 -29.66 -2.15 24.42
CA TYR A 556 -31.06 -1.83 24.23
C TYR A 556 -31.42 -0.49 24.88
N VAL A 557 -31.66 0.52 24.05
CA VAL A 557 -32.21 1.83 24.42
C VAL A 557 -33.60 1.94 23.80
N LYS A 558 -34.57 2.46 24.57
CA LYS A 558 -35.93 2.67 24.08
C LYS A 558 -35.95 3.77 23.01
N THR A 559 -35.99 3.37 21.75
CA THR A 559 -35.95 4.24 20.54
C THR A 559 -36.95 3.74 19.50
N GLY A 560 -36.97 4.30 18.28
CA GLY A 560 -37.78 3.78 17.18
C GLY A 560 -37.21 2.53 16.47
N ILE A 561 -36.06 2.00 16.91
CA ILE A 561 -35.37 0.88 16.24
C ILE A 561 -36.15 -0.44 16.37
N LEU A 562 -36.78 -0.70 17.51
CA LEU A 562 -37.64 -1.87 17.71
C LEU A 562 -39.12 -1.45 17.68
N SER A 563 -39.99 -2.38 17.28
CA SER A 563 -41.43 -2.19 17.46
C SER A 563 -41.80 -2.21 18.94
N GLN A 564 -42.95 -1.65 19.31
CA GLN A 564 -43.42 -1.67 20.69
C GLN A 564 -43.58 -3.11 21.23
N GLU A 565 -44.02 -4.04 20.39
CA GLU A 565 -44.13 -5.46 20.72
C GLU A 565 -42.75 -6.08 20.97
N GLN A 566 -41.76 -5.80 20.13
CA GLN A 566 -40.39 -6.28 20.31
C GLN A 566 -39.76 -5.74 21.60
N PHE A 567 -39.99 -4.45 21.92
CA PHE A 567 -39.56 -3.87 23.19
C PHE A 567 -40.16 -4.59 24.40
N GLU A 568 -41.46 -4.84 24.36
CA GLU A 568 -42.14 -5.53 25.46
C GLU A 568 -41.65 -6.97 25.59
N GLY A 569 -41.39 -7.67 24.48
CA GLY A 569 -40.78 -9.01 24.50
C GLY A 569 -39.38 -9.02 25.14
N VAL A 570 -38.51 -8.06 24.78
CA VAL A 570 -37.18 -7.91 25.39
C VAL A 570 -37.29 -7.63 26.90
N LYS A 571 -38.24 -6.77 27.29
CA LYS A 571 -38.51 -6.45 28.70
C LYS A 571 -39.01 -7.66 29.49
N GLN A 572 -39.94 -8.44 28.92
CA GLN A 572 -40.48 -9.66 29.53
C GLN A 572 -39.41 -10.75 29.71
N ALA A 573 -38.39 -10.77 28.84
CA ALA A 573 -37.22 -11.63 29.00
C ALA A 573 -36.26 -11.19 30.12
N GLY A 574 -36.58 -10.12 30.87
CA GLY A 574 -35.79 -9.62 32.00
C GLY A 574 -34.59 -8.74 31.59
N VAL A 575 -34.53 -8.31 30.34
CA VAL A 575 -33.47 -7.41 29.88
C VAL A 575 -33.72 -6.00 30.43
N GLN A 576 -32.72 -5.46 31.12
CA GLN A 576 -32.71 -4.06 31.54
C GLN A 576 -32.17 -3.18 30.41
N PHE A 577 -32.79 -2.03 30.24
CA PHE A 577 -32.48 -1.08 29.18
C PHE A 577 -31.45 -0.05 29.65
N ALA A 578 -30.72 0.50 28.70
CA ALA A 578 -29.96 1.72 28.87
C ALA A 578 -30.86 2.93 28.57
N GLU A 579 -30.51 4.09 29.14
CA GLU A 579 -31.24 5.34 28.92
C GLU A 579 -30.61 6.13 27.77
N ALA A 580 -31.42 6.86 27.00
CA ALA A 580 -30.92 7.65 25.87
C ALA A 580 -30.04 8.81 26.35
N GLU A 581 -30.37 9.36 27.53
CA GLU A 581 -29.60 10.40 28.23
C GLU A 581 -28.19 9.93 28.58
N ASP A 582 -28.02 8.63 28.89
CA ASP A 582 -26.71 8.05 29.19
C ASP A 582 -25.82 8.02 27.94
N ALA A 583 -26.42 7.85 26.74
CA ALA A 583 -25.72 8.04 25.48
C ALA A 583 -25.29 9.51 25.28
N GLY A 584 -26.18 10.45 25.57
CA GLY A 584 -25.86 11.89 25.56
C GLY A 584 -24.69 12.26 26.46
N ARG A 585 -24.66 11.74 27.69
CA ARG A 585 -23.55 11.94 28.63
C ARG A 585 -22.25 11.31 28.14
N CYS A 586 -22.32 10.10 27.60
CA CYS A 586 -21.17 9.43 26.98
C CYS A 586 -20.57 10.26 25.83
N LEU A 587 -21.41 10.82 24.97
CA LEU A 587 -20.97 11.68 23.88
C LEU A 587 -20.26 12.94 24.39
N LEU A 588 -20.83 13.60 25.40
CA LEU A 588 -20.19 14.77 25.99
C LEU A 588 -18.84 14.43 26.63
N ARG A 589 -18.73 13.29 27.34
CA ARG A 589 -17.47 12.81 27.91
C ARG A 589 -16.37 12.64 26.87
N ILE A 590 -16.71 12.11 25.69
CA ILE A 590 -15.78 11.96 24.55
C ILE A 590 -15.40 13.33 23.98
N CYS A 591 -16.36 14.24 23.83
CA CYS A 591 -16.16 15.53 23.17
C CYS A 591 -15.50 16.59 24.06
N SER A 592 -15.59 16.46 25.40
CA SER A 592 -14.97 17.37 26.37
C SER A 592 -13.49 17.06 26.62
N ASP A 593 -13.01 15.90 26.19
CA ASP A 593 -11.66 15.40 26.49
C ASP A 593 -10.91 15.02 25.21
N SER A 594 -9.85 15.78 24.93
CA SER A 594 -9.00 15.61 23.75
C SER A 594 -8.07 14.40 23.83
N GLU A 595 -7.97 13.72 24.98
CA GLU A 595 -7.15 12.51 25.13
C GLU A 595 -7.90 11.24 24.71
N ILE A 596 -9.23 11.29 24.61
CA ILE A 596 -10.05 10.13 24.23
C ILE A 596 -10.03 9.92 22.72
N ASN A 597 -9.25 8.95 22.25
CA ASN A 597 -9.20 8.58 20.85
C ASN A 597 -9.14 7.06 20.65
N GLY A 598 -9.90 6.55 19.68
CA GLY A 598 -9.84 5.14 19.29
C GLY A 598 -10.47 4.18 20.29
N LYS A 599 -11.41 4.66 21.11
CA LYS A 599 -12.09 3.89 22.16
C LYS A 599 -13.53 3.54 21.79
N THR A 600 -14.00 2.39 22.28
CA THR A 600 -15.40 1.96 22.20
C THR A 600 -16.08 2.06 23.56
N PHE A 601 -17.07 2.95 23.67
CA PHE A 601 -17.89 3.09 24.87
C PHE A 601 -19.19 2.30 24.76
N PHE A 602 -19.49 1.48 25.76
CA PHE A 602 -20.73 0.71 25.82
C PHE A 602 -21.77 1.44 26.68
N VAL A 603 -22.82 1.96 26.04
CA VAL A 603 -23.96 2.58 26.74
C VAL A 603 -24.89 1.46 27.19
N CYS A 604 -25.09 1.33 28.49
CA CYS A 604 -25.53 0.10 29.11
C CYS A 604 -26.55 0.33 30.23
N ALA A 605 -27.22 -0.73 30.67
CA ALA A 605 -28.09 -0.63 31.83
C ALA A 605 -27.27 -0.33 33.10
N ARG A 606 -27.81 0.51 34.00
CA ARG A 606 -27.08 0.98 35.19
C ARG A 606 -26.65 -0.10 36.17
N LYS A 607 -27.16 -1.33 36.03
CA LYS A 607 -26.67 -2.49 36.78
C LYS A 607 -25.21 -2.84 36.48
N TRP A 608 -24.70 -2.49 35.31
CA TRP A 608 -23.32 -2.78 34.90
C TRP A 608 -22.38 -1.60 35.13
N ALA A 609 -22.87 -0.37 34.92
CA ALA A 609 -22.13 0.84 35.24
C ALA A 609 -23.08 1.91 35.80
N SER A 610 -22.77 2.46 36.97
CA SER A 610 -23.58 3.51 37.61
C SER A 610 -23.73 4.76 36.73
N ALA A 611 -22.69 5.10 35.97
CA ALA A 611 -22.70 6.17 34.99
C ALA A 611 -23.61 5.89 33.78
N GLY A 612 -24.09 4.66 33.59
CA GLY A 612 -24.89 4.24 32.42
C GLY A 612 -24.07 3.94 31.17
N TYR A 613 -22.74 4.05 31.24
CA TYR A 613 -21.80 3.67 30.18
C TYR A 613 -20.41 3.42 30.75
N PHE A 614 -19.55 2.72 30.01
CA PHE A 614 -18.13 2.49 30.33
C PHE A 614 -17.31 2.23 29.05
N ASP A 615 -15.99 2.45 29.11
CA ASP A 615 -15.03 2.05 28.06
C ASP A 615 -14.84 0.52 28.11
N LEU A 616 -15.00 -0.15 26.96
CA LEU A 616 -14.88 -1.61 26.87
C LEU A 616 -13.43 -2.10 26.94
N ASP A 617 -12.45 -1.23 26.62
CA ASP A 617 -11.03 -1.56 26.57
C ASP A 617 -10.66 -2.80 25.72
N ILE A 618 -11.36 -2.95 24.58
CA ILE A 618 -11.18 -4.11 23.67
C ILE A 618 -10.46 -3.75 22.36
N ASP A 619 -10.03 -2.50 22.19
CA ASP A 619 -9.60 -2.00 20.88
C ASP A 619 -8.09 -2.01 20.65
N ASP A 620 -7.24 -2.17 21.67
CA ASP A 620 -5.78 -2.15 21.51
C ASP A 620 -5.05 -3.46 21.87
N TYR A 621 -5.79 -4.52 22.20
CA TYR A 621 -5.28 -5.88 22.40
C TYR A 621 -4.06 -6.02 23.35
N HIS A 622 -3.87 -5.09 24.30
CA HIS A 622 -2.71 -5.05 25.21
C HIS A 622 -2.57 -6.31 26.09
N ASP A 623 -3.68 -7.00 26.38
CA ASP A 623 -3.68 -8.28 27.09
C ASP A 623 -3.39 -9.50 26.19
N ASN A 624 -3.15 -9.29 24.89
CA ASN A 624 -2.90 -10.35 23.91
C ASN A 624 -1.62 -10.05 23.10
N PRO A 625 -0.44 -10.50 23.58
CA PRO A 625 0.85 -10.20 22.96
C PRO A 625 0.93 -10.61 21.48
N LEU A 626 0.26 -11.70 21.10
CA LEU A 626 0.25 -12.16 19.71
C LEU A 626 -0.51 -11.18 18.80
N LEU A 627 -1.70 -10.74 19.22
CA LEU A 627 -2.46 -9.76 18.44
C LEU A 627 -1.79 -8.39 18.43
N GLU A 628 -1.11 -8.01 19.52
CA GLU A 628 -0.31 -6.80 19.57
C GLU A 628 0.86 -6.86 18.58
N GLU A 629 1.63 -7.96 18.55
CA GLU A 629 2.71 -8.18 17.59
C GLU A 629 2.20 -8.10 16.15
N ILE A 630 1.15 -8.87 15.82
CA ILE A 630 0.52 -8.84 14.49
C ILE A 630 0.03 -7.42 14.14
N GLN A 631 -0.54 -6.71 15.10
CA GLN A 631 -0.99 -5.34 14.90
C GLN A 631 0.17 -4.38 14.62
N GLN A 632 1.30 -4.53 15.31
CA GLN A 632 2.51 -3.72 15.05
C GLN A 632 3.07 -4.01 13.65
N GLU A 633 3.17 -5.29 13.26
CA GLU A 633 3.62 -5.68 11.92
C GLU A 633 2.70 -5.12 10.82
N GLN A 634 1.38 -5.18 11.04
CA GLN A 634 0.40 -4.58 10.12
C GLN A 634 0.67 -3.08 9.93
N MET A 635 1.04 -2.35 10.99
CA MET A 635 1.35 -0.92 10.92
C MET A 635 2.67 -0.62 10.20
N TRP A 636 3.64 -1.55 10.13
CA TRP A 636 4.87 -1.34 9.37
C TRP A 636 4.61 -1.12 7.88
N SER A 637 3.61 -1.81 7.34
CA SER A 637 3.19 -1.66 5.93
C SER A 637 2.39 -0.38 5.66
N SER A 638 1.97 0.34 6.70
CA SER A 638 1.17 1.56 6.61
C SER A 638 1.50 2.48 7.79
N PRO A 639 2.70 3.13 7.78
CA PRO A 639 3.19 3.89 8.92
C PRO A 639 2.21 4.99 9.32
N VAL A 640 1.75 4.95 10.57
CA VAL A 640 0.73 5.88 11.08
C VAL A 640 1.19 7.33 11.03
N SER A 641 2.48 7.56 11.19
CA SER A 641 3.10 8.88 11.11
C SER A 641 2.93 9.58 9.76
N LEU A 642 2.54 8.85 8.70
CA LEU A 642 2.18 9.43 7.40
C LEU A 642 0.74 10.00 7.38
N GLY A 643 -0.05 9.74 8.42
CA GLY A 643 -1.42 10.22 8.58
C GLY A 643 -2.37 9.66 7.51
N LEU A 644 -3.41 10.44 7.18
CA LEU A 644 -4.45 10.06 6.21
C LEU A 644 -3.99 10.02 4.74
N PHE A 645 -2.89 10.69 4.40
CA PHE A 645 -2.43 10.87 3.02
C PHE A 645 -0.99 10.37 2.88
N PRO A 646 -0.76 9.05 2.91
CA PRO A 646 0.56 8.51 2.64
C PRO A 646 0.94 8.87 1.19
N SER A 647 2.03 9.63 1.06
CA SER A 647 2.65 10.01 -0.22
C SER A 647 3.17 8.78 -0.95
#